data_AF-A0A4S9D6Y3-F1
#
_entry.id   AF-A0A4S9D6Y3-F1
#
_cell.length_a   1.000
_cell.length_b   1.000
_cell.length_c   1.000
_cell.angle_alpha   90.00
_cell.angle_beta   90.00
_cell.angle_gamma   90.00
#
_symmetry.space_group_name_H-M   'P 1'
#
loop_
_entity.id
_entity.type
_entity.pdbx_description
1 polymer ?
#
loop_
_entity_poly.entity_id
_entity_poly.type
_entity_poly.pdbx_seq_one_letter_code
_entity_poly.pdbx_strand_id
1 'polypeptide(L)'
;MKFRDGMWLVAEGKRLEYAEEVYSINEAEDGKKLTLLCPTMQIRSRGDTLNRPTLTVELEAAMDDVLSVQITHWHGALNKGPHFDLFPSGRPTVNANIQKTEKGTTLSAGNLSATVSSTPHTFDIRFHNKTNTHKLTSLQNRSVGLSYSPATSSPMQTSDMRNINHHILTQSTLSVGEQIYGLGERFGALNKVGQAISLWNADGGTSSEQAYKNIPFWMSNRGYGVFIDAPERVELEVGSERCCRVQTSVEGQRLKWYIIYGPSPKEILDKYTTLTGKPGKVPSWSFGLWLSTSFTTEYDDATVLSFLEGMRARSIPLEVFHYDCFWLRAFHWCDFIFSPAHFPDPASSISKLKASGLMNKVCVWINPYLGQASPVFKEAAEKGYLLKRKNGDIFQWDLWQSGMGIVDFTNPAAVEWYVGCLNKLFDIGVGSIKTDFGERIPSKDVVWFDSSLDPEKMHNYYAFIYNKVVYEALQKRFGKDEAVLFARAATAGTQRFPLQWGGDCESTFEAMAESLRGGLSLGMCGFSFWSVDIGGFEGTPDASIYKRWVQFGLLCSHSRLHGSNSYRVPWLVDNDDETEQGCSAVLRKFTQLKCRLMPYLYSTAMESIKHGLPVSVRAMAIEFPEDKTAWLCDQQFMLGESLLVAPVFEESGGVEFYLPAGKWTSFWNDEVVEGPKWVKETHKFDTLPLYVREGSILILGKEGEMRTTWDWTKDVEVKTFFPNEKSSFKLVDPDNKNLATIAAVKEGDEWKVKGTDALA
;
A
#
# COMPACT_ATOMS: atom_id res chain seq x y z
N MET A 1 13.61 7.86 15.61
CA MET A 1 14.15 8.77 16.65
C MET A 1 14.74 7.97 17.81
N LYS A 2 15.99 8.27 18.19
CA LYS A 2 16.66 7.64 19.35
C LYS A 2 16.40 8.39 20.66
N PHE A 3 16.06 7.69 21.72
CA PHE A 3 15.92 8.19 23.10
C PHE A 3 17.05 7.72 24.02
N ARG A 4 17.88 6.77 23.57
CA ARG A 4 19.00 6.24 24.34
C ARG A 4 20.32 6.43 23.61
N ASP A 5 21.39 6.48 24.39
CA ASP A 5 22.75 6.30 23.92
C ASP A 5 23.27 4.95 24.46
N GLY A 6 23.14 3.92 23.63
CA GLY A 6 23.35 2.53 24.01
C GLY A 6 22.41 2.04 25.13
N MET A 7 22.87 1.03 25.87
CA MET A 7 22.06 0.43 26.94
C MET A 7 22.04 1.29 28.21
N TRP A 8 23.11 2.04 28.50
CA TRP A 8 23.34 2.61 29.82
C TRP A 8 22.89 4.07 29.96
N LEU A 9 22.93 4.83 28.86
CA LEU A 9 22.70 6.27 28.89
C LEU A 9 21.40 6.65 28.16
N VAL A 10 20.83 7.77 28.58
CA VAL A 10 19.78 8.47 27.84
C VAL A 10 20.45 9.31 26.76
N ALA A 11 19.82 9.46 25.59
CA ALA A 11 20.35 10.32 24.54
C ALA A 11 20.56 11.76 25.05
N GLU A 12 21.63 12.40 24.59
CA GLU A 12 21.99 13.75 25.02
C GLU A 12 20.83 14.74 24.84
N GLY A 13 20.64 15.63 25.81
CA GLY A 13 19.60 16.65 25.78
C GLY A 13 18.17 16.12 25.98
N LYS A 14 17.99 14.85 26.35
CA LYS A 14 16.66 14.27 26.62
C LYS A 14 16.48 13.89 28.09
N ARG A 15 15.29 14.15 28.62
CA ARG A 15 14.79 13.47 29.83
C ARG A 15 13.84 12.37 29.39
N LEU A 16 14.00 11.17 29.94
CA LEU A 16 13.24 9.99 29.59
C LEU A 16 12.73 9.32 30.86
N GLU A 17 11.42 9.14 30.96
CA GLU A 17 10.75 8.52 32.11
C GLU A 17 9.85 7.39 31.60
N TYR A 18 9.81 6.27 32.33
CA TYR A 18 9.07 5.07 31.94
C TYR A 18 8.01 4.72 32.95
N ALA A 19 6.94 4.06 32.52
CA ALA A 19 6.04 3.34 33.43
C ALA A 19 6.84 2.23 34.15
N GLU A 20 7.00 2.35 35.47
CA GLU A 20 7.81 1.42 36.28
C GLU A 20 6.94 0.34 36.95
N GLU A 21 5.65 0.61 37.19
CA GLU A 21 4.69 -0.37 37.71
C GLU A 21 3.25 -0.11 37.23
N VAL A 22 2.39 -1.13 37.33
CA VAL A 22 0.93 -0.96 37.26
C VAL A 22 0.41 -0.75 38.68
N TYR A 23 0.09 0.50 39.04
CA TYR A 23 -0.33 0.87 40.39
C TYR A 23 -1.80 0.53 40.66
N SER A 24 -2.67 0.75 39.68
CA SER A 24 -4.09 0.39 39.77
C SER A 24 -4.65 -0.05 38.43
N ILE A 25 -5.61 -0.96 38.46
CA ILE A 25 -6.36 -1.45 37.30
C ILE A 25 -7.83 -1.10 37.52
N ASN A 26 -8.42 -0.37 36.58
CA ASN A 26 -9.85 -0.10 36.53
C ASN A 26 -10.47 -0.87 35.36
N GLU A 27 -11.52 -1.64 35.63
CA GLU A 27 -12.27 -2.39 34.64
C GLU A 27 -13.51 -1.60 34.21
N ALA A 28 -13.77 -1.55 32.91
CA ALA A 28 -15.04 -1.04 32.42
C ALA A 28 -16.18 -2.02 32.72
N GLU A 29 -17.36 -1.48 33.04
CA GLU A 29 -18.55 -2.27 33.39
C GLU A 29 -18.99 -3.25 32.28
N ASP A 30 -18.69 -2.91 31.03
CA ASP A 30 -19.00 -3.75 29.86
C ASP A 30 -18.03 -4.92 29.65
N GLY A 31 -16.98 -5.03 30.47
CA GLY A 31 -15.97 -6.09 30.39
C GLY A 31 -15.03 -5.99 29.18
N LYS A 32 -14.99 -4.85 28.48
CA LYS A 32 -14.23 -4.68 27.22
C LYS A 32 -12.96 -3.87 27.36
N LYS A 33 -12.72 -3.23 28.50
CA LYS A 33 -11.62 -2.29 28.67
C LYS A 33 -10.97 -2.39 30.05
N LEU A 34 -9.65 -2.26 30.06
CA LEU A 34 -8.82 -2.05 31.25
C LEU A 34 -8.13 -0.69 31.15
N THR A 35 -8.20 0.10 32.22
CA THR A 35 -7.44 1.35 32.36
C THR A 35 -6.44 1.21 33.50
N LEU A 36 -5.16 1.34 33.17
CA LEU A 36 -4.04 1.16 34.08
C LEU A 36 -3.43 2.52 34.43
N LEU A 37 -3.23 2.77 35.74
CA LEU A 37 -2.43 3.90 36.20
C LEU A 37 -0.99 3.43 36.42
N CYS A 38 -0.05 4.05 35.71
CA CYS A 38 1.34 3.62 35.67
C CYS A 38 2.29 4.77 36.04
N PRO A 39 2.69 4.89 37.31
CA PRO A 39 3.65 5.90 37.76
C PRO A 39 5.03 5.70 37.14
N THR A 40 5.81 6.80 37.03
CA THR A 40 7.19 6.74 36.52
C THR A 40 8.24 6.31 37.55
N MET A 41 7.79 5.71 38.66
CA MET A 41 8.59 5.14 39.74
C MET A 41 7.77 4.06 40.47
N GLN A 42 8.43 3.08 41.07
CA GLN A 42 7.80 2.13 41.99
C GLN A 42 7.29 2.84 43.25
N ILE A 43 6.02 2.66 43.63
CA ILE A 43 5.41 3.32 44.79
C ILE A 43 5.63 2.46 46.04
N ARG A 44 6.52 2.89 46.95
CA ARG A 44 6.87 2.16 48.18
C ARG A 44 6.31 2.82 49.44
N SER A 45 5.97 4.09 49.34
CA SER A 45 5.42 4.90 50.42
C SER A 45 4.39 5.89 49.87
N ARG A 46 3.59 6.49 50.76
CA ARG A 46 2.64 7.54 50.35
C ARG A 46 3.34 8.76 49.72
N GLY A 47 4.58 9.04 50.13
CA GLY A 47 5.37 10.15 49.57
C GLY A 47 5.69 9.97 48.08
N ASP A 48 5.78 8.74 47.60
CA ASP A 48 6.09 8.44 46.19
C ASP A 48 4.93 8.79 45.25
N THR A 49 3.72 9.00 45.78
CA THR A 49 2.51 9.33 45.02
C THR A 49 2.37 10.81 44.64
N LEU A 50 3.38 11.63 44.94
CA LEU A 50 3.35 13.09 44.77
C LEU A 50 4.51 13.54 43.86
N ASN A 51 4.35 14.69 43.18
CA ASN A 51 5.39 15.32 42.34
C ASN A 51 6.00 14.41 41.25
N ARG A 52 5.19 13.55 40.64
CA ARG A 52 5.63 12.53 39.67
C ARG A 52 4.71 12.48 38.45
N PRO A 53 5.25 12.26 37.24
CA PRO A 53 4.43 11.88 36.09
C PRO A 53 3.77 10.50 36.26
N THR A 54 2.61 10.36 35.66
CA THR A 54 1.93 9.07 35.51
C THR A 54 1.53 8.88 34.06
N LEU A 55 1.68 7.67 33.54
CA LEU A 55 1.13 7.27 32.25
C LEU A 55 -0.16 6.49 32.50
N THR A 56 -1.18 6.78 31.70
CA THR A 56 -2.40 5.97 31.65
C THR A 56 -2.29 5.03 30.45
N VAL A 57 -2.42 3.73 30.69
CA VAL A 57 -2.44 2.70 29.64
C VAL A 57 -3.84 2.13 29.55
N GLU A 58 -4.49 2.26 28.40
CA GLU A 58 -5.82 1.74 28.15
C GLU A 58 -5.73 0.55 27.19
N LEU A 59 -6.25 -0.60 27.60
CA LEU A 59 -6.39 -1.80 26.78
C LEU A 59 -7.88 -1.97 26.45
N GLU A 60 -8.27 -2.02 25.18
CA GLU A 60 -9.68 -2.14 24.76
C GLU A 60 -9.86 -3.24 23.70
N ALA A 61 -10.88 -4.07 23.88
CA ALA A 61 -11.31 -5.06 22.90
C ALA A 61 -12.04 -4.37 21.73
N ALA A 62 -11.33 -4.15 20.62
CA ALA A 62 -11.84 -3.39 19.48
C ALA A 62 -12.73 -4.22 18.55
N MET A 63 -12.31 -5.45 18.26
CA MET A 63 -13.08 -6.51 17.60
C MET A 63 -12.43 -7.86 17.93
N ASP A 64 -13.03 -8.98 17.53
CA ASP A 64 -12.42 -10.30 17.73
C ASP A 64 -11.00 -10.32 17.13
N ASP A 65 -10.05 -10.83 17.92
CA ASP A 65 -8.62 -10.89 17.61
C ASP A 65 -7.90 -9.54 17.50
N VAL A 66 -8.52 -8.43 17.92
CA VAL A 66 -7.91 -7.09 17.89
C VAL A 66 -8.08 -6.35 19.22
N LEU A 67 -6.96 -6.01 19.83
CA LEU A 67 -6.89 -5.16 21.03
C LEU A 67 -6.27 -3.82 20.68
N SER A 68 -6.87 -2.72 21.12
CA SER A 68 -6.22 -1.40 21.10
C SER A 68 -5.46 -1.15 22.40
N VAL A 69 -4.35 -0.44 22.29
CA VAL A 69 -3.48 -0.02 23.37
C VAL A 69 -3.25 1.48 23.21
N GLN A 70 -3.74 2.28 24.15
CA GLN A 70 -3.56 3.73 24.15
C GLN A 70 -2.77 4.17 25.37
N ILE A 71 -1.69 4.91 25.13
CA ILE A 71 -0.86 5.50 26.17
C ILE A 71 -1.14 6.98 26.20
N THR A 72 -1.51 7.52 27.36
CA THR A 72 -1.73 8.96 27.56
C THR A 72 -0.93 9.46 28.75
N HIS A 73 -0.20 10.57 28.57
CA HIS A 73 0.38 11.32 29.68
C HIS A 73 -0.63 12.37 30.18
N TRP A 74 -0.80 13.49 29.47
CA TRP A 74 -1.79 14.51 29.84
C TRP A 74 -3.10 14.39 29.05
N HIS A 75 -4.18 14.03 29.74
CA HIS A 75 -5.53 14.00 29.16
C HIS A 75 -6.07 15.39 28.80
N GLY A 76 -5.53 16.46 29.38
CA GLY A 76 -5.96 17.84 29.10
C GLY A 76 -5.51 18.37 27.73
N ALA A 77 -4.56 17.71 27.05
CA ALA A 77 -4.14 18.14 25.72
C ALA A 77 -5.25 17.92 24.70
N LEU A 78 -5.46 18.90 23.81
CA LEU A 78 -6.42 18.78 22.71
C LEU A 78 -6.07 17.57 21.83
N ASN A 79 -7.09 16.84 21.37
CA ASN A 79 -6.94 15.75 20.42
C ASN A 79 -7.52 16.15 19.06
N LYS A 80 -6.87 17.12 18.42
CA LYS A 80 -7.26 17.60 17.09
C LYS A 80 -7.18 16.49 16.06
N GLY A 81 -8.09 16.53 15.08
CA GLY A 81 -8.09 15.62 13.93
C GLY A 81 -7.03 16.03 12.89
N PRO A 82 -7.06 15.45 11.67
CA PRO A 82 -7.87 14.29 11.31
C PRO A 82 -7.45 13.06 12.12
N HIS A 83 -8.37 12.10 12.23
CA HIS A 83 -8.08 10.76 12.75
C HIS A 83 -8.28 9.76 11.61
N PHE A 84 -7.68 8.58 11.70
CA PHE A 84 -7.95 7.55 10.69
C PHE A 84 -9.44 7.18 10.68
N ASP A 85 -9.98 7.01 9.47
CA ASP A 85 -11.38 6.63 9.25
C ASP A 85 -11.50 5.11 9.43
N LEU A 86 -11.73 4.69 10.67
CA LEU A 86 -11.76 3.28 11.09
C LEU A 86 -13.17 2.69 11.05
N PHE A 87 -13.23 1.40 10.73
CA PHE A 87 -14.47 0.63 10.56
C PHE A 87 -15.46 1.26 9.58
N PRO A 88 -15.05 1.60 8.34
CA PRO A 88 -15.95 2.24 7.37
C PRO A 88 -17.15 1.38 6.97
N SER A 89 -17.07 0.05 7.17
CA SER A 89 -18.19 -0.89 6.95
C SER A 89 -18.99 -1.20 8.23
N GLY A 90 -18.73 -0.49 9.33
CA GLY A 90 -19.29 -0.75 10.66
C GLY A 90 -18.37 -1.61 11.53
N ARG A 91 -18.37 -1.35 12.84
CA ARG A 91 -17.56 -2.07 13.83
C ARG A 91 -18.15 -3.47 14.07
N PRO A 92 -17.39 -4.57 13.88
CA PRO A 92 -17.87 -5.91 14.21
C PRO A 92 -18.18 -6.07 15.70
N THR A 93 -19.02 -7.05 16.03
CA THR A 93 -19.21 -7.48 17.42
C THR A 93 -17.92 -8.08 17.98
N VAL A 94 -17.72 -7.96 19.28
CA VAL A 94 -16.55 -8.50 19.98
C VAL A 94 -16.97 -9.41 21.12
N ASN A 95 -16.37 -10.61 21.15
CA ASN A 95 -16.41 -11.55 22.25
C ASN A 95 -15.28 -11.21 23.22
N ALA A 96 -15.55 -10.24 24.09
CA ALA A 96 -14.60 -9.79 25.10
C ALA A 96 -14.85 -10.44 26.47
N ASN A 97 -13.79 -10.65 27.23
CA ASN A 97 -13.89 -11.08 28.62
C ASN A 97 -12.68 -10.59 29.44
N ILE A 98 -12.92 -10.25 30.70
CA ILE A 98 -11.87 -9.96 31.69
C ILE A 98 -11.82 -11.09 32.70
N GLN A 99 -10.63 -11.64 32.92
CA GLN A 99 -10.41 -12.70 33.92
C GLN A 99 -9.27 -12.31 34.86
N LYS A 100 -9.51 -12.47 36.17
CA LYS A 100 -8.49 -12.33 37.20
C LYS A 100 -7.98 -13.70 37.62
N THR A 101 -6.66 -13.85 37.68
CA THR A 101 -5.98 -15.05 38.16
C THR A 101 -4.81 -14.64 39.05
N GLU A 102 -4.16 -15.62 39.69
CA GLU A 102 -2.92 -15.37 40.43
C GLU A 102 -1.81 -14.78 39.55
N LYS A 103 -1.83 -15.02 38.23
CA LYS A 103 -0.83 -14.53 37.27
C LYS A 103 -1.07 -13.08 36.84
N GLY A 104 -2.27 -12.53 37.05
CA GLY A 104 -2.62 -11.21 36.53
C GLY A 104 -4.08 -11.04 36.15
N THR A 105 -4.38 -9.87 35.57
CA THR A 105 -5.68 -9.53 34.98
C THR A 105 -5.58 -9.61 33.47
N THR A 106 -6.40 -10.46 32.85
CA THR A 106 -6.37 -10.74 31.41
C THR A 106 -7.60 -10.18 30.72
N LEU A 107 -7.40 -9.29 29.74
CA LEU A 107 -8.43 -8.89 28.78
C LEU A 107 -8.29 -9.77 27.53
N SER A 108 -9.37 -10.39 27.08
CA SER A 108 -9.41 -11.17 25.84
C SER A 108 -10.41 -10.60 24.85
N ALA A 109 -10.12 -10.69 23.56
CA ALA A 109 -10.99 -10.37 22.44
C ALA A 109 -10.84 -11.49 21.39
N GLY A 110 -11.86 -12.33 21.22
CA GLY A 110 -11.73 -13.54 20.40
C GLY A 110 -10.64 -14.48 20.94
N ASN A 111 -9.61 -14.73 20.13
CA ASN A 111 -8.43 -15.55 20.41
C ASN A 111 -7.20 -14.73 20.84
N LEU A 112 -7.26 -13.40 20.87
CA LEU A 112 -6.19 -12.55 21.36
C LEU A 112 -6.42 -12.18 22.83
N SER A 113 -5.36 -12.23 23.63
CA SER A 113 -5.40 -11.84 25.05
C SER A 113 -4.21 -10.93 25.40
N ALA A 114 -4.47 -9.96 26.28
CA ALA A 114 -3.47 -9.16 26.97
C ALA A 114 -3.56 -9.42 28.48
N THR A 115 -2.49 -9.96 29.07
CA THR A 115 -2.39 -10.21 30.52
C THR A 115 -1.51 -9.16 31.17
N VAL A 116 -2.08 -8.39 32.09
CA VAL A 116 -1.37 -7.46 32.97
C VAL A 116 -0.89 -8.21 34.21
N SER A 117 0.41 -8.21 34.45
CA SER A 117 1.02 -8.98 35.56
C SER A 117 0.47 -8.56 36.94
N SER A 118 0.30 -9.52 37.83
CA SER A 118 0.00 -9.31 39.26
C SER A 118 1.26 -9.10 40.11
N THR A 119 2.46 -9.24 39.54
CA THR A 119 3.72 -9.07 40.29
C THR A 119 3.83 -7.65 40.83
N PRO A 120 4.00 -7.46 42.15
CA PRO A 120 4.16 -6.13 42.73
C PRO A 120 5.34 -5.37 42.11
N HIS A 121 5.20 -4.06 42.01
CA HIS A 121 6.26 -3.14 41.55
C HIS A 121 6.84 -3.48 40.16
N THR A 122 6.00 -4.02 39.28
CA THR A 122 6.38 -4.44 37.94
C THR A 122 5.43 -3.85 36.90
N PHE A 123 5.99 -3.36 35.79
CA PHE A 123 5.23 -3.08 34.57
C PHE A 123 5.47 -4.20 33.56
N ASP A 124 4.46 -5.06 33.36
CA ASP A 124 4.47 -6.12 32.36
C ASP A 124 3.06 -6.38 31.82
N ILE A 125 2.91 -6.27 30.51
CA ILE A 125 1.71 -6.59 29.74
C ILE A 125 2.13 -7.57 28.65
N ARG A 126 1.63 -8.81 28.73
CA ARG A 126 1.94 -9.88 27.76
C ARG A 126 0.79 -10.06 26.79
N PHE A 127 1.09 -10.05 25.49
CA PHE A 127 0.16 -10.40 24.43
C PHE A 127 0.38 -11.84 23.98
N HIS A 128 -0.71 -12.61 23.92
CA HIS A 128 -0.66 -14.03 23.60
C HIS A 128 -1.98 -14.49 23.00
N ASN A 129 -1.98 -15.68 22.40
CA ASN A 129 -3.23 -16.34 22.03
C ASN A 129 -4.04 -16.75 23.28
N LYS A 130 -5.34 -17.00 23.15
CA LYS A 130 -6.26 -17.26 24.27
C LYS A 130 -5.84 -18.42 25.17
N THR A 131 -5.23 -19.47 24.61
CA THR A 131 -4.73 -20.63 25.36
C THR A 131 -3.41 -20.36 26.10
N ASN A 132 -2.79 -19.20 25.89
CA ASN A 132 -1.49 -18.80 26.43
C ASN A 132 -0.34 -19.75 26.07
N THR A 133 -0.52 -20.54 25.00
CA THR A 133 0.51 -21.45 24.47
C THR A 133 1.47 -20.74 23.52
N HIS A 134 1.04 -19.62 22.92
CA HIS A 134 1.84 -18.84 21.99
C HIS A 134 1.97 -17.38 22.46
N LYS A 135 3.18 -17.00 22.89
CA LYS A 135 3.52 -15.59 23.16
C LYS A 135 3.76 -14.86 21.84
N LEU A 136 3.04 -13.76 21.64
CA LEU A 136 3.20 -12.86 20.50
C LEU A 136 4.31 -11.85 20.78
N THR A 137 4.05 -10.95 21.74
CA THR A 137 4.98 -9.91 22.19
C THR A 137 4.61 -9.44 23.61
N SER A 138 5.37 -8.51 24.17
CA SER A 138 5.11 -7.90 25.48
C SER A 138 5.50 -6.43 25.49
N LEU A 139 4.82 -5.64 26.33
CA LEU A 139 5.34 -4.41 26.90
C LEU A 139 5.87 -4.75 28.30
N GLN A 140 7.16 -4.56 28.52
CA GLN A 140 7.86 -4.92 29.78
C GLN A 140 8.41 -3.66 30.46
N ASN A 141 9.20 -3.81 31.52
CA ASN A 141 9.87 -2.67 32.13
C ASN A 141 10.63 -1.84 31.07
N ARG A 142 10.54 -0.51 31.18
CA ARG A 142 11.08 0.47 30.22
C ARG A 142 10.54 0.35 28.79
N SER A 143 9.34 -0.21 28.63
CA SER A 143 8.68 -0.31 27.32
C SER A 143 7.70 0.82 27.06
N VAL A 144 7.08 1.42 28.06
CA VAL A 144 6.16 2.54 27.88
C VAL A 144 6.74 3.75 28.58
N GLY A 145 6.86 4.87 27.88
CA GLY A 145 7.53 6.05 28.42
C GLY A 145 7.16 7.36 27.75
N LEU A 146 7.66 8.43 28.34
CA LEU A 146 7.57 9.80 27.86
C LEU A 146 8.95 10.44 27.84
N SER A 147 9.15 11.41 26.95
CA SER A 147 10.40 12.16 26.88
C SER A 147 10.20 13.65 26.66
N TYR A 148 11.05 14.47 27.28
CA TYR A 148 11.16 15.89 27.04
C TYR A 148 12.49 16.22 26.36
N SER A 149 12.45 17.09 25.35
CA SER A 149 13.63 17.62 24.66
C SER A 149 13.45 19.14 24.45
N PRO A 150 14.31 20.01 25.00
CA PRO A 150 15.46 19.68 25.85
C PRO A 150 15.06 19.04 27.19
N ALA A 151 16.03 18.41 27.87
CA ALA A 151 15.82 17.75 29.16
C ALA A 151 15.37 18.76 30.22
N THR A 152 14.23 18.50 30.87
CA THR A 152 13.75 19.33 31.99
C THR A 152 14.45 18.96 33.29
N SER A 153 15.15 19.91 33.91
CA SER A 153 15.80 19.80 35.22
C SER A 153 14.84 19.99 36.40
N SER A 154 13.66 20.59 36.18
CA SER A 154 12.60 20.76 37.19
C SER A 154 11.21 20.57 36.58
N PRO A 155 10.25 19.92 37.30
CA PRO A 155 8.87 19.83 36.84
C PRO A 155 8.22 21.19 36.53
N MET A 156 8.64 22.26 37.21
CA MET A 156 8.10 23.62 36.97
C MET A 156 8.36 24.14 35.55
N GLN A 157 9.37 23.64 34.85
CA GLN A 157 9.64 24.04 33.46
C GLN A 157 8.49 23.66 32.52
N THR A 158 7.68 22.65 32.88
CA THR A 158 6.50 22.27 32.10
C THR A 158 5.36 23.30 32.17
N SER A 159 5.48 24.36 32.98
CA SER A 159 4.56 25.50 32.93
C SER A 159 4.64 26.31 31.62
N ASP A 160 5.74 26.18 30.87
CA ASP A 160 5.89 26.75 29.53
C ASP A 160 6.42 25.69 28.55
N MET A 161 5.50 25.10 27.79
CA MET A 161 5.82 24.03 26.83
C MET A 161 6.23 24.54 25.44
N ARG A 162 6.27 25.86 25.19
CA ARG A 162 6.45 26.41 23.83
C ARG A 162 7.74 25.97 23.13
N ASN A 163 8.79 25.69 23.88
CA ASN A 163 10.10 25.27 23.38
C ASN A 163 10.50 23.88 23.91
N ILE A 164 9.53 23.05 24.31
CA ILE A 164 9.75 21.71 24.83
C ILE A 164 8.99 20.72 23.97
N ASN A 165 9.72 19.85 23.27
CA ASN A 165 9.12 18.76 22.53
C ASN A 165 8.83 17.61 23.51
N HIS A 166 7.59 17.16 23.54
CA HIS A 166 7.16 16.05 24.37
C HIS A 166 6.81 14.86 23.48
N HIS A 167 7.37 13.69 23.78
CA HIS A 167 7.10 12.45 23.04
C HIS A 167 6.49 11.39 23.95
N ILE A 168 5.59 10.59 23.40
CA ILE A 168 5.20 9.29 23.97
C ILE A 168 5.88 8.19 23.15
N LEU A 169 6.35 7.13 23.82
CA LEU A 169 6.90 5.96 23.16
C LEU A 169 6.40 4.64 23.75
N THR A 170 6.34 3.62 22.88
CA THR A 170 6.17 2.21 23.26
C THR A 170 7.28 1.35 22.64
N GLN A 171 7.75 0.31 23.35
CA GLN A 171 8.75 -0.67 22.90
C GLN A 171 8.23 -2.11 23.07
N SER A 172 7.62 -2.69 22.05
CA SER A 172 7.24 -4.10 22.07
C SER A 172 8.48 -5.00 21.96
N THR A 173 8.46 -6.18 22.60
CA THR A 173 9.57 -7.15 22.50
C THR A 173 9.66 -7.73 21.09
N LEU A 174 10.88 -7.86 20.58
CA LEU A 174 11.23 -8.61 19.38
C LEU A 174 11.91 -9.94 19.80
N SER A 175 11.35 -11.07 19.37
CA SER A 175 11.80 -12.42 19.73
C SER A 175 12.95 -12.90 18.85
N VAL A 176 13.61 -14.00 19.25
CA VAL A 176 14.65 -14.64 18.44
C VAL A 176 14.08 -15.07 17.08
N GLY A 177 14.72 -14.65 15.99
CA GLY A 177 14.30 -14.97 14.63
C GLY A 177 13.00 -14.28 14.17
N GLU A 178 12.48 -13.34 14.97
CA GLU A 178 11.33 -12.54 14.59
C GLU A 178 11.71 -11.52 13.52
N GLN A 179 10.89 -11.42 12.48
CA GLN A 179 11.08 -10.52 11.35
C GLN A 179 9.85 -9.62 11.21
N ILE A 180 10.07 -8.39 10.75
CA ILE A 180 9.03 -7.34 10.68
C ILE A 180 8.89 -6.86 9.24
N TYR A 181 7.65 -6.69 8.77
CA TYR A 181 7.32 -6.36 7.38
C TYR A 181 6.23 -5.28 7.31
N GLY A 182 6.10 -4.61 6.16
CA GLY A 182 5.13 -3.54 5.93
C GLY A 182 5.77 -2.15 6.10
N LEU A 183 5.08 -1.27 6.81
CA LEU A 183 5.39 0.17 6.96
C LEU A 183 5.26 0.98 5.67
N GLY A 184 4.43 0.49 4.75
CA GLY A 184 4.14 1.10 3.46
C GLY A 184 5.06 0.64 2.33
N GLU A 185 5.05 1.40 1.23
CA GLU A 185 5.89 1.13 0.06
C GLU A 185 7.32 1.56 0.39
N ARG A 186 8.22 0.60 0.61
CA ARG A 186 9.60 0.82 1.03
C ARG A 186 10.53 0.07 0.09
N PHE A 187 11.57 0.74 -0.38
CA PHE A 187 12.42 0.23 -1.46
C PHE A 187 13.72 -0.44 -0.98
N GLY A 188 14.11 -0.21 0.27
CA GLY A 188 15.19 -0.94 0.94
C GLY A 188 14.85 -2.40 1.25
N ALA A 189 15.63 -3.04 2.12
CA ALA A 189 15.41 -4.44 2.51
C ALA A 189 13.97 -4.71 2.99
N LEU A 190 13.39 -5.83 2.56
CA LEU A 190 11.99 -6.17 2.82
C LEU A 190 11.73 -6.38 4.33
N ASN A 191 12.61 -7.12 5.02
CA ASN A 191 12.61 -7.23 6.48
C ASN A 191 13.11 -5.93 7.12
N LYS A 192 12.31 -5.35 8.01
CA LYS A 192 12.56 -4.04 8.65
C LYS A 192 13.45 -4.13 9.90
N VAL A 193 13.77 -5.32 10.40
CA VAL A 193 14.68 -5.46 11.54
C VAL A 193 16.07 -4.87 11.21
N GLY A 194 16.54 -3.97 12.09
CA GLY A 194 17.76 -3.18 11.92
C GLY A 194 17.52 -1.76 11.38
N GLN A 195 16.30 -1.42 10.97
CA GLN A 195 16.00 -0.14 10.30
C GLN A 195 15.39 0.90 11.26
N ALA A 196 15.81 2.16 11.11
CA ALA A 196 15.14 3.33 11.67
C ALA A 196 14.23 3.92 10.58
N ILE A 197 12.94 4.11 10.87
CA ILE A 197 11.93 4.45 9.86
C ILE A 197 11.08 5.63 10.37
N SER A 198 10.99 6.68 9.56
CA SER A 198 10.06 7.79 9.78
C SER A 198 8.85 7.64 8.86
N LEU A 199 7.65 7.63 9.43
CA LEU A 199 6.41 7.56 8.66
C LEU A 199 5.96 8.98 8.31
N TRP A 200 6.45 9.46 7.18
CA TRP A 200 6.20 10.80 6.66
C TRP A 200 6.25 10.77 5.14
N ASN A 201 5.14 11.11 4.49
CA ASN A 201 5.06 11.09 3.04
C ASN A 201 6.08 12.07 2.44
N ALA A 202 6.85 11.58 1.48
CA ALA A 202 7.87 12.36 0.83
C ALA A 202 8.00 11.96 -0.64
N ASP A 203 8.39 12.94 -1.43
CA ASP A 203 8.71 12.80 -2.85
C ASP A 203 10.22 12.69 -2.95
N GLY A 204 10.71 11.45 -2.96
CA GLY A 204 12.13 11.11 -2.83
C GLY A 204 12.63 10.05 -3.82
N GLY A 205 11.89 9.81 -4.91
CA GLY A 205 12.20 8.72 -5.84
C GLY A 205 11.87 7.34 -5.24
N THR A 206 12.30 6.29 -5.93
CA THR A 206 12.25 4.91 -5.41
C THR A 206 13.57 4.44 -4.80
N SER A 207 14.60 5.28 -4.76
CA SER A 207 15.98 4.82 -4.47
C SER A 207 16.52 5.35 -3.13
N SER A 208 15.64 5.75 -2.21
CA SER A 208 16.00 6.26 -0.88
C SER A 208 15.18 5.60 0.24
N GLU A 209 15.47 5.96 1.49
CA GLU A 209 14.69 5.52 2.67
C GLU A 209 13.31 6.19 2.76
N GLN A 210 13.11 7.27 2.00
CA GLN A 210 11.84 7.97 1.91
C GLN A 210 10.82 7.16 1.12
N ALA A 211 9.55 7.55 1.22
CA ALA A 211 8.57 7.07 0.26
C ALA A 211 7.29 7.89 0.22
N TYR A 212 6.59 7.74 -0.89
CA TYR A 212 5.31 8.39 -1.18
C TYR A 212 4.16 7.86 -0.33
N LYS A 213 4.24 6.59 0.10
CA LYS A 213 3.15 5.83 0.71
C LYS A 213 3.56 5.29 2.07
N ASN A 214 3.43 6.10 3.12
CA ASN A 214 3.70 5.69 4.50
C ASN A 214 2.44 5.11 5.13
N ILE A 215 2.48 3.81 5.43
CA ILE A 215 1.37 3.12 6.09
C ILE A 215 1.81 2.77 7.51
N PRO A 216 1.17 3.28 8.56
CA PRO A 216 1.51 2.96 9.94
C PRO A 216 1.02 1.58 10.36
N PHE A 217 1.31 0.56 9.57
CA PHE A 217 1.00 -0.84 9.82
C PHE A 217 2.22 -1.72 9.55
N TRP A 218 2.51 -2.64 10.45
CA TRP A 218 3.52 -3.67 10.25
C TRP A 218 3.03 -5.02 10.73
N MET A 219 3.62 -6.10 10.21
CA MET A 219 3.35 -7.46 10.66
C MET A 219 4.61 -8.23 11.00
N SER A 220 4.45 -9.21 11.88
CA SER A 220 5.49 -10.11 12.36
C SER A 220 5.28 -11.51 11.79
N ASN A 221 6.37 -12.21 11.50
CA ASN A 221 6.35 -13.63 11.15
C ASN A 221 5.91 -14.55 12.31
N ARG A 222 5.49 -14.00 13.45
CA ARG A 222 4.95 -14.73 14.60
C ARG A 222 3.42 -14.76 14.69
N GLY A 223 2.72 -14.33 13.62
CA GLY A 223 1.25 -14.39 13.56
C GLY A 223 0.56 -13.23 14.28
N TYR A 224 1.11 -12.02 14.16
CA TYR A 224 0.41 -10.79 14.55
C TYR A 224 0.88 -9.58 13.74
N GLY A 225 0.03 -8.55 13.67
CA GLY A 225 0.37 -7.24 13.16
C GLY A 225 0.06 -6.12 14.14
N VAL A 226 0.59 -4.93 13.88
CA VAL A 226 0.34 -3.72 14.66
C VAL A 226 0.01 -2.58 13.73
N PHE A 227 -1.14 -1.95 13.93
CA PHE A 227 -1.55 -0.71 13.27
C PHE A 227 -1.45 0.46 14.26
N ILE A 228 -0.67 1.48 13.94
CA ILE A 228 -0.44 2.66 14.77
C ILE A 228 -1.43 3.74 14.33
N ASP A 229 -2.32 4.11 15.25
CA ASP A 229 -3.44 5.04 15.04
C ASP A 229 -2.95 6.48 15.26
N ALA A 230 -2.00 6.90 14.44
CA ALA A 230 -1.37 8.22 14.45
C ALA A 230 -1.13 8.68 13.00
N PRO A 231 -1.97 9.60 12.47
CA PRO A 231 -1.76 10.18 11.14
C PRO A 231 -0.54 11.09 11.04
N GLU A 232 -0.12 11.70 12.15
CA GLU A 232 1.09 12.51 12.26
C GLU A 232 2.38 11.70 12.01
N ARG A 233 3.53 12.37 12.09
CA ARG A 233 4.83 11.71 11.98
C ARG A 233 5.01 10.67 13.08
N VAL A 234 5.27 9.43 12.67
CA VAL A 234 5.62 8.32 13.57
C VAL A 234 7.07 7.94 13.35
N GLU A 235 7.82 7.86 14.44
CA GLU A 235 9.22 7.47 14.45
C GLU A 235 9.36 6.05 14.99
N LEU A 236 9.86 5.13 14.16
CA LEU A 236 10.12 3.74 14.51
C LEU A 236 11.62 3.43 14.58
N GLU A 237 12.00 2.66 15.60
CA GLU A 237 13.30 1.99 15.66
C GLU A 237 13.03 0.48 15.73
N VAL A 238 13.14 -0.21 14.59
CA VAL A 238 12.81 -1.64 14.46
C VAL A 238 14.09 -2.43 14.71
N GLY A 239 14.40 -2.75 15.96
CA GLY A 239 15.67 -3.39 16.31
C GLY A 239 16.91 -2.50 16.13
N SER A 240 16.76 -1.22 15.78
CA SER A 240 17.86 -0.29 15.46
C SER A 240 18.38 0.53 16.66
N GLU A 241 17.55 0.77 17.69
CA GLU A 241 18.00 1.34 18.97
C GLU A 241 18.29 0.23 20.00
N ARG A 242 17.34 -0.68 20.16
CA ARG A 242 17.46 -1.88 20.99
C ARG A 242 17.15 -3.09 20.13
N CYS A 243 18.14 -3.96 19.93
CA CYS A 243 18.04 -5.08 18.99
C CYS A 243 16.89 -6.06 19.28
N CYS A 244 16.36 -6.07 20.51
CA CYS A 244 15.24 -6.91 20.93
C CYS A 244 13.92 -6.15 21.11
N ARG A 245 13.76 -4.99 20.46
CA ARG A 245 12.55 -4.14 20.57
C ARG A 245 12.14 -3.53 19.23
N VAL A 246 10.85 -3.37 19.05
CA VAL A 246 10.27 -2.42 18.08
C VAL A 246 9.81 -1.21 18.86
N GLN A 247 10.50 -0.08 18.69
CA GLN A 247 10.10 1.20 19.27
C GLN A 247 9.16 1.92 18.32
N THR A 248 8.10 2.51 18.86
CA THR A 248 7.21 3.45 18.19
C THR A 248 7.12 4.70 19.04
N SER A 249 7.27 5.87 18.42
CA SER A 249 7.17 7.14 19.12
C SER A 249 6.51 8.21 18.27
N VAL A 250 5.79 9.12 18.94
CA VAL A 250 5.14 10.29 18.34
C VAL A 250 5.39 11.51 19.21
N GLU A 251 5.50 12.68 18.59
CA GLU A 251 5.47 13.94 19.31
C GLU A 251 4.02 14.25 19.69
N GLY A 252 3.74 14.35 20.99
CA GLY A 252 2.37 14.51 21.49
C GLY A 252 2.18 13.90 22.87
N GLN A 253 0.95 13.94 23.36
CA GLN A 253 0.58 13.46 24.70
C GLN A 253 -0.06 12.06 24.68
N ARG A 254 -0.32 11.52 23.49
CA ARG A 254 -1.05 10.26 23.28
C ARG A 254 -0.39 9.45 22.17
N LEU A 255 -0.34 8.14 22.35
CA LEU A 255 0.02 7.17 21.31
C LEU A 255 -0.96 6.00 21.39
N LYS A 256 -1.68 5.73 20.30
CA LYS A 256 -2.59 4.60 20.20
C LYS A 256 -2.15 3.66 19.09
N TRP A 257 -2.24 2.37 19.34
CA TRP A 257 -2.06 1.35 18.32
C TRP A 257 -2.96 0.13 18.60
N TYR A 258 -3.20 -0.67 17.57
CA TYR A 258 -3.96 -1.91 17.62
C TYR A 258 -3.03 -3.07 17.34
N ILE A 259 -3.04 -4.09 18.19
CA ILE A 259 -2.43 -5.38 17.89
C ILE A 259 -3.50 -6.30 17.32
N ILE A 260 -3.16 -6.95 16.21
CA ILE A 260 -4.05 -7.75 15.37
C ILE A 260 -3.50 -9.17 15.35
N TYR A 261 -4.21 -10.12 15.94
CA TYR A 261 -3.83 -11.53 15.92
C TYR A 261 -4.38 -12.24 14.69
N GLY A 262 -3.54 -13.06 14.08
CA GLY A 262 -3.94 -14.01 13.05
C GLY A 262 -2.79 -15.00 12.87
N PRO A 263 -3.00 -16.31 13.04
CA PRO A 263 -1.92 -17.29 12.89
C PRO A 263 -1.30 -17.26 11.48
N SER A 264 -1.99 -16.70 10.49
CA SER A 264 -1.47 -16.45 9.15
C SER A 264 -1.45 -14.96 8.76
N PRO A 265 -0.52 -14.52 7.89
CA PRO A 265 -0.52 -13.16 7.32
C PRO A 265 -1.84 -12.77 6.63
N LYS A 266 -2.51 -13.73 5.98
CA LYS A 266 -3.80 -13.49 5.32
C LYS A 266 -4.88 -13.05 6.32
N GLU A 267 -4.96 -13.70 7.48
CA GLU A 267 -5.92 -13.31 8.53
C GLU A 267 -5.57 -11.96 9.16
N ILE A 268 -4.29 -11.65 9.32
CA ILE A 268 -3.85 -10.34 9.83
C ILE A 268 -4.29 -9.25 8.85
N LEU A 269 -4.06 -9.42 7.54
CA LEU A 269 -4.48 -8.47 6.50
C LEU A 269 -6.00 -8.35 6.41
N ASP A 270 -6.73 -9.45 6.54
CA ASP A 270 -8.20 -9.44 6.53
C ASP A 270 -8.78 -8.63 7.69
N LYS A 271 -8.21 -8.78 8.89
CA LYS A 271 -8.58 -8.00 10.08
C LYS A 271 -8.11 -6.55 9.97
N TYR A 272 -6.90 -6.30 9.49
CA TYR A 272 -6.39 -4.94 9.27
C TYR A 272 -7.26 -4.15 8.27
N THR A 273 -7.67 -4.79 7.18
CA THR A 273 -8.54 -4.15 6.18
C THR A 273 -10.01 -4.12 6.61
N THR A 274 -10.44 -4.95 7.54
CA THR A 274 -11.73 -4.75 8.23
C THR A 274 -11.70 -3.48 9.10
N LEU A 275 -10.57 -3.23 9.78
CA LEU A 275 -10.36 -2.04 10.59
C LEU A 275 -10.23 -0.76 9.75
N THR A 276 -9.53 -0.79 8.63
CA THR A 276 -9.14 0.41 7.86
C THR A 276 -9.86 0.58 6.52
N GLY A 277 -10.62 -0.42 6.08
CA GLY A 277 -11.34 -0.45 4.81
C GLY A 277 -10.82 -1.51 3.83
N LYS A 278 -11.73 -2.24 3.19
CA LYS A 278 -11.41 -3.19 2.13
C LYS A 278 -11.01 -2.45 0.84
N PRO A 279 -10.08 -3.00 0.05
CA PRO A 279 -9.73 -2.41 -1.24
C PRO A 279 -10.95 -2.21 -2.15
N GLY A 280 -10.95 -1.15 -2.94
CA GLY A 280 -12.01 -0.88 -3.92
C GLY A 280 -12.00 -1.92 -5.05
N LYS A 281 -13.15 -2.16 -5.68
CA LYS A 281 -13.20 -2.91 -6.94
C LYS A 281 -12.69 -2.04 -8.08
N VAL A 282 -12.00 -2.67 -9.03
CA VAL A 282 -11.58 -2.05 -10.30
C VAL A 282 -12.23 -2.79 -11.47
N PRO A 283 -12.52 -2.09 -12.58
CA PRO A 283 -13.13 -2.71 -13.76
C PRO A 283 -12.11 -3.58 -14.51
N SER A 284 -12.57 -4.63 -15.19
CA SER A 284 -11.67 -5.61 -15.85
C SER A 284 -10.75 -5.00 -16.91
N TRP A 285 -11.21 -3.96 -17.61
CA TRP A 285 -10.40 -3.23 -18.59
C TRP A 285 -9.12 -2.64 -17.93
N SER A 286 -9.15 -2.26 -16.65
CA SER A 286 -7.98 -1.60 -16.03
C SER A 286 -6.76 -2.51 -15.96
N PHE A 287 -6.93 -3.83 -16.03
CA PHE A 287 -5.82 -4.79 -16.07
C PHE A 287 -5.07 -4.81 -17.40
N GLY A 288 -5.62 -4.23 -18.46
CA GLY A 288 -4.97 -4.14 -19.77
C GLY A 288 -3.66 -3.35 -19.75
N LEU A 289 -3.01 -3.26 -20.91
CA LEU A 289 -1.82 -2.44 -21.06
C LEU A 289 -2.20 -0.95 -21.10
N TRP A 290 -1.45 -0.15 -20.35
CA TRP A 290 -1.51 1.31 -20.36
C TRP A 290 -0.27 1.85 -21.07
N LEU A 291 -0.46 2.79 -21.98
CA LEU A 291 0.62 3.52 -22.64
C LEU A 291 0.45 5.01 -22.34
N SER A 292 1.55 5.69 -22.05
CA SER A 292 1.53 7.13 -21.83
C SER A 292 2.25 7.91 -22.91
N THR A 293 2.03 9.22 -22.89
CA THR A 293 2.84 10.19 -23.62
C THR A 293 4.29 10.27 -23.15
N SER A 294 4.65 9.67 -21.99
CA SER A 294 5.79 10.07 -21.15
C SER A 294 5.64 11.48 -20.59
N PHE A 295 6.59 11.93 -19.74
CA PHE A 295 6.49 13.18 -18.99
C PHE A 295 6.92 14.42 -19.78
N THR A 296 8.21 14.58 -20.11
CA THR A 296 8.80 15.80 -20.72
C THR A 296 9.05 15.70 -22.22
N THR A 297 8.45 14.70 -22.86
CA THR A 297 8.45 14.49 -24.30
C THR A 297 7.48 15.45 -25.01
N GLU A 298 7.68 15.66 -26.30
CA GLU A 298 6.83 16.50 -27.15
C GLU A 298 5.67 15.70 -27.76
N TYR A 299 4.43 15.98 -27.40
CA TYR A 299 3.29 15.22 -27.92
C TYR A 299 2.07 16.09 -28.26
N ASP A 300 1.35 15.63 -29.28
CA ASP A 300 0.12 16.20 -29.80
C ASP A 300 -0.79 15.07 -30.32
N ASP A 301 -1.92 15.41 -30.95
CA ASP A 301 -2.83 14.41 -31.53
C ASP A 301 -2.16 13.48 -32.56
N ALA A 302 -1.18 13.98 -33.33
CA ALA A 302 -0.50 13.18 -34.35
C ALA A 302 0.48 12.16 -33.73
N THR A 303 1.25 12.59 -32.72
CA THR A 303 2.13 11.70 -31.95
C THR A 303 1.33 10.59 -31.27
N VAL A 304 0.21 10.94 -30.63
CA VAL A 304 -0.68 9.96 -29.99
C VAL A 304 -1.24 8.96 -31.00
N LEU A 305 -1.78 9.44 -32.12
CA LEU A 305 -2.30 8.57 -33.18
C LEU A 305 -1.21 7.63 -33.72
N SER A 306 0.00 8.13 -33.95
CA SER A 306 1.14 7.34 -34.41
C SER A 306 1.50 6.20 -33.46
N PHE A 307 1.49 6.45 -32.15
CA PHE A 307 1.74 5.40 -31.16
C PHE A 307 0.65 4.34 -31.14
N LEU A 308 -0.62 4.76 -31.14
CA LEU A 308 -1.75 3.84 -31.13
C LEU A 308 -1.78 2.96 -32.38
N GLU A 309 -1.55 3.55 -33.56
CA GLU A 309 -1.42 2.82 -34.82
C GLU A 309 -0.20 1.91 -34.84
N GLY A 310 0.93 2.35 -34.27
CA GLY A 310 2.14 1.54 -34.14
C GLY A 310 1.96 0.30 -33.26
N MET A 311 1.19 0.42 -32.17
CA MET A 311 0.81 -0.71 -31.31
C MET A 311 -0.09 -1.70 -32.06
N ARG A 312 -1.10 -1.18 -32.78
CA ARG A 312 -2.00 -2.00 -33.61
C ARG A 312 -1.25 -2.74 -34.71
N ALA A 313 -0.36 -2.06 -35.44
CA ALA A 313 0.43 -2.63 -36.51
C ALA A 313 1.33 -3.79 -36.05
N ARG A 314 1.72 -3.79 -34.77
CA ARG A 314 2.55 -4.83 -34.14
C ARG A 314 1.74 -5.87 -33.35
N SER A 315 0.41 -5.83 -33.46
CA SER A 315 -0.51 -6.70 -32.75
C SER A 315 -0.32 -6.69 -31.24
N ILE A 316 -0.08 -5.51 -30.65
CA ILE A 316 0.05 -5.32 -29.20
C ILE A 316 -1.28 -4.73 -28.70
N PRO A 317 -2.07 -5.47 -27.92
CA PRO A 317 -3.35 -4.96 -27.44
C PRO A 317 -3.09 -3.84 -26.43
N LEU A 318 -3.76 -2.71 -26.62
CA LEU A 318 -3.67 -1.56 -25.75
C LEU A 318 -5.07 -1.19 -25.28
N GLU A 319 -5.22 -0.99 -23.97
CA GLU A 319 -6.53 -0.69 -23.39
C GLU A 319 -6.67 0.80 -23.05
N VAL A 320 -5.62 1.38 -22.45
CA VAL A 320 -5.67 2.74 -21.91
C VAL A 320 -4.54 3.59 -22.45
N PHE A 321 -4.88 4.77 -22.94
CA PHE A 321 -3.89 5.80 -23.25
C PHE A 321 -3.89 6.89 -22.16
N HIS A 322 -2.70 7.26 -21.71
CA HIS A 322 -2.47 8.23 -20.64
C HIS A 322 -1.78 9.50 -21.15
N TYR A 323 -2.40 10.65 -20.91
CA TYR A 323 -1.79 11.96 -21.14
C TYR A 323 -1.16 12.47 -19.85
N ASP A 324 0.15 12.68 -19.86
CA ASP A 324 0.89 13.21 -18.69
C ASP A 324 0.93 14.75 -18.70
N CYS A 325 1.69 15.39 -17.81
CA CYS A 325 1.54 16.80 -17.40
C CYS A 325 1.24 17.83 -18.52
N PHE A 326 1.96 17.79 -19.65
CA PHE A 326 1.85 18.75 -20.78
C PHE A 326 0.56 18.66 -21.63
N TRP A 327 -0.42 17.82 -21.28
CA TRP A 327 -1.78 18.02 -21.77
C TRP A 327 -2.33 19.38 -21.30
N LEU A 328 -1.80 19.87 -20.18
CA LEU A 328 -1.99 21.22 -19.66
C LEU A 328 -0.88 22.15 -20.17
N ARG A 329 -1.17 23.46 -20.20
CA ARG A 329 -0.16 24.47 -20.53
C ARG A 329 0.95 24.51 -19.46
N ALA A 330 2.20 24.69 -19.88
CA ALA A 330 3.32 24.91 -18.96
C ALA A 330 3.04 26.08 -17.99
N PHE A 331 3.48 25.95 -16.73
CA PHE A 331 3.23 26.87 -15.61
C PHE A 331 1.77 26.97 -15.12
N HIS A 332 0.83 26.26 -15.76
CA HIS A 332 -0.59 26.31 -15.42
C HIS A 332 -1.07 25.06 -14.66
N TRP A 333 -0.18 24.15 -14.27
CA TRP A 333 -0.60 22.86 -13.72
C TRP A 333 -1.14 23.00 -12.28
N CYS A 334 -2.28 22.44 -11.88
CA CYS A 334 -3.28 21.70 -12.65
C CYS A 334 -4.57 22.51 -12.86
N ASP A 335 -4.74 23.17 -14.01
CA ASP A 335 -5.92 24.01 -14.31
C ASP A 335 -7.07 23.30 -15.04
N PHE A 336 -6.90 22.01 -15.32
CA PHE A 336 -7.90 21.14 -15.94
C PHE A 336 -8.29 21.51 -17.39
N ILE A 337 -7.45 22.28 -18.10
CA ILE A 337 -7.71 22.74 -19.47
C ILE A 337 -6.69 22.12 -20.42
N PHE A 338 -7.16 21.35 -21.41
CA PHE A 338 -6.30 20.88 -22.50
C PHE A 338 -5.67 22.05 -23.25
N SER A 339 -4.36 22.00 -23.47
CA SER A 339 -3.63 23.03 -24.19
C SER A 339 -4.13 23.12 -25.63
N PRO A 340 -4.78 24.22 -26.06
CA PRO A 340 -5.34 24.32 -27.41
C PRO A 340 -4.25 24.36 -28.51
N ALA A 341 -2.99 24.58 -28.12
CA ALA A 341 -1.86 24.55 -29.05
C ALA A 341 -1.52 23.12 -29.52
N HIS A 342 -1.72 22.11 -28.66
CA HIS A 342 -1.42 20.71 -28.96
C HIS A 342 -2.71 19.88 -29.17
N PHE A 343 -3.81 20.30 -28.53
CA PHE A 343 -5.09 19.62 -28.50
C PHE A 343 -6.23 20.62 -28.77
N PRO A 344 -6.45 21.02 -30.03
CA PRO A 344 -7.45 22.03 -30.37
C PRO A 344 -8.90 21.56 -30.18
N ASP A 345 -9.17 20.26 -30.31
CA ASP A 345 -10.49 19.65 -30.12
C ASP A 345 -10.38 18.27 -29.43
N PRO A 346 -10.03 18.23 -28.13
CA PRO A 346 -9.75 16.99 -27.43
C PRO A 346 -10.96 16.06 -27.35
N ALA A 347 -12.18 16.60 -27.25
CA ALA A 347 -13.41 15.80 -27.21
C ALA A 347 -13.59 14.99 -28.50
N SER A 348 -13.42 15.63 -29.66
CA SER A 348 -13.50 14.97 -30.96
C SER A 348 -12.37 13.97 -31.17
N SER A 349 -11.14 14.32 -30.83
CA SER A 349 -9.97 13.43 -30.97
C SER A 349 -10.11 12.18 -30.10
N ILE A 350 -10.46 12.32 -28.81
CA ILE A 350 -10.71 11.19 -27.90
C ILE A 350 -11.85 10.31 -28.42
N SER A 351 -12.96 10.90 -28.87
CA SER A 351 -14.11 10.16 -29.38
C SER A 351 -13.73 9.31 -30.61
N LYS A 352 -12.99 9.89 -31.56
CA LYS A 352 -12.53 9.19 -32.78
C LYS A 352 -11.59 8.03 -32.45
N LEU A 353 -10.63 8.23 -31.56
CA LEU A 353 -9.67 7.20 -31.17
C LEU A 353 -10.34 6.01 -30.44
N LYS A 354 -11.38 6.28 -29.65
CA LYS A 354 -12.19 5.21 -29.04
C LYS A 354 -13.05 4.48 -30.09
N ALA A 355 -13.70 5.23 -30.97
CA ALA A 355 -14.54 4.67 -32.03
C ALA A 355 -13.76 3.81 -33.04
N SER A 356 -12.47 4.10 -33.26
CA SER A 356 -11.58 3.29 -34.10
C SER A 356 -11.09 2.01 -33.42
N GLY A 357 -11.37 1.82 -32.13
CA GLY A 357 -10.90 0.67 -31.35
C GLY A 357 -9.40 0.68 -31.04
N LEU A 358 -8.72 1.83 -31.20
CA LEU A 358 -7.30 1.97 -30.91
C LEU A 358 -7.00 2.02 -29.40
N MET A 359 -7.97 2.46 -28.60
CA MET A 359 -7.96 2.43 -27.14
C MET A 359 -9.40 2.36 -26.62
N ASN A 360 -9.59 1.87 -25.39
CA ASN A 360 -10.90 1.84 -24.73
C ASN A 360 -11.09 3.04 -23.80
N LYS A 361 -10.09 3.35 -22.98
CA LYS A 361 -10.16 4.41 -21.96
C LYS A 361 -9.03 5.43 -22.12
N VAL A 362 -9.32 6.65 -21.64
CA VAL A 362 -8.33 7.72 -21.51
C VAL A 362 -8.12 8.01 -20.04
N CYS A 363 -6.84 8.08 -19.66
CA CYS A 363 -6.39 8.57 -18.37
C CYS A 363 -5.67 9.91 -18.56
N VAL A 364 -5.87 10.86 -17.65
CA VAL A 364 -5.08 12.10 -17.63
C VAL A 364 -4.42 12.29 -16.28
N TRP A 365 -3.26 12.94 -16.31
CA TRP A 365 -2.54 13.37 -15.12
C TRP A 365 -3.28 14.53 -14.45
N ILE A 366 -3.45 14.45 -13.13
CA ILE A 366 -3.79 15.61 -12.30
C ILE A 366 -2.93 15.58 -11.03
N ASN A 367 -2.85 16.73 -10.35
CA ASN A 367 -2.36 16.80 -8.99
C ASN A 367 -3.22 17.77 -8.15
N PRO A 368 -2.98 17.86 -6.84
CA PRO A 368 -3.81 18.71 -5.97
C PRO A 368 -3.18 20.10 -5.76
N TYR A 369 -2.33 20.57 -6.67
CA TYR A 369 -1.64 21.85 -6.62
C TYR A 369 -2.02 22.72 -7.82
N LEU A 370 -2.00 24.04 -7.66
CA LEU A 370 -2.33 24.99 -8.73
C LEU A 370 -1.18 25.99 -8.93
N GLY A 371 -0.61 26.04 -10.14
CA GLY A 371 0.39 27.02 -10.54
C GLY A 371 -0.20 28.43 -10.68
N GLN A 372 0.53 29.44 -10.20
CA GLN A 372 0.02 30.81 -10.06
C GLN A 372 -0.36 31.47 -11.39
N ALA A 373 0.33 31.13 -12.48
CA ALA A 373 0.06 31.69 -13.80
C ALA A 373 -1.32 31.31 -14.35
N SER A 374 -1.93 30.23 -13.83
CA SER A 374 -3.24 29.80 -14.28
C SER A 374 -4.36 30.76 -13.83
N PRO A 375 -5.33 31.09 -14.71
CA PRO A 375 -6.55 31.77 -14.31
C PRO A 375 -7.33 31.04 -13.20
N VAL A 376 -7.22 29.70 -13.14
CA VAL A 376 -7.85 28.87 -12.10
C VAL A 376 -7.27 29.13 -10.72
N PHE A 377 -5.97 29.43 -10.62
CA PHE A 377 -5.36 29.83 -9.34
C PHE A 377 -6.02 31.11 -8.81
N LYS A 378 -6.20 32.12 -9.67
CA LYS A 378 -6.84 33.39 -9.30
C LYS A 378 -8.27 33.16 -8.78
N GLU A 379 -9.06 32.35 -9.48
CA GLU A 379 -10.40 31.98 -9.03
C GLU A 379 -10.39 31.30 -7.66
N ALA A 380 -9.53 30.30 -7.48
CA ALA A 380 -9.41 29.55 -6.23
C ALA A 380 -8.93 30.45 -5.07
N ALA A 381 -8.02 31.38 -5.33
CA ALA A 381 -7.54 32.37 -4.38
C ALA A 381 -8.66 33.32 -3.93
N GLU A 382 -9.41 33.90 -4.87
CA GLU A 382 -10.52 34.83 -4.59
C GLU A 382 -11.66 34.16 -3.80
N LYS A 383 -11.91 32.87 -4.04
CA LYS A 383 -12.95 32.09 -3.35
C LYS A 383 -12.48 31.43 -2.04
N GLY A 384 -11.19 31.55 -1.69
CA GLY A 384 -10.64 30.97 -0.47
C GLY A 384 -10.54 29.44 -0.49
N TYR A 385 -10.26 28.84 -1.65
CA TYR A 385 -10.14 27.39 -1.84
C TYR A 385 -8.72 26.86 -1.62
N LEU A 386 -7.75 27.74 -1.39
CA LEU A 386 -6.34 27.40 -1.22
C LEU A 386 -5.95 27.41 0.26
N LEU A 387 -5.03 26.50 0.62
CA LEU A 387 -4.44 26.41 1.94
C LEU A 387 -3.82 27.76 2.35
N LYS A 388 -4.03 28.17 3.60
CA LYS A 388 -3.57 29.46 4.11
C LYS A 388 -2.40 29.31 5.08
N ARG A 389 -1.60 30.36 5.15
CA ARG A 389 -0.66 30.63 6.23
C ARG A 389 -1.39 31.12 7.47
N LYS A 390 -0.73 31.05 8.62
CA LYS A 390 -1.29 31.55 9.89
C LYS A 390 -1.57 33.05 9.89
N ASN A 391 -0.86 33.82 9.07
CA ASN A 391 -1.07 35.26 8.90
C ASN A 391 -2.25 35.61 7.96
N GLY A 392 -2.90 34.61 7.33
CA GLY A 392 -4.04 34.78 6.43
C GLY A 392 -3.69 34.76 4.94
N ASP A 393 -2.40 34.84 4.58
CA ASP A 393 -1.95 34.74 3.19
C ASP A 393 -2.15 33.32 2.65
N ILE A 394 -2.15 33.16 1.33
CA ILE A 394 -2.16 31.84 0.69
C ILE A 394 -0.77 31.20 0.87
N PHE A 395 -0.74 29.91 1.21
CA PHE A 395 0.52 29.17 1.17
C PHE A 395 0.98 29.04 -0.29
N GLN A 396 2.19 29.53 -0.56
CA GLN A 396 2.84 29.42 -1.87
C GLN A 396 4.34 29.14 -1.72
N TRP A 397 4.89 28.52 -2.76
CA TRP A 397 6.33 28.29 -3.00
C TRP A 397 6.57 28.01 -4.49
N ASP A 398 7.83 27.80 -4.88
CA ASP A 398 8.24 27.58 -6.28
C ASP A 398 8.69 26.16 -6.60
N LEU A 399 8.42 25.20 -5.70
CA LEU A 399 8.69 23.79 -5.94
C LEU A 399 7.62 23.23 -6.90
N TRP A 400 8.01 22.45 -7.90
CA TRP A 400 7.15 21.89 -8.97
C TRP A 400 6.53 22.90 -9.94
N GLN A 401 5.76 23.87 -9.45
CA GLN A 401 5.20 24.96 -10.26
C GLN A 401 5.48 26.31 -9.59
N SER A 402 5.79 27.34 -10.38
CA SER A 402 6.06 28.69 -9.87
C SER A 402 4.84 29.27 -9.14
N GLY A 403 5.06 29.75 -7.92
CA GLY A 403 4.02 30.29 -7.05
C GLY A 403 2.89 29.29 -6.73
N MET A 404 3.13 27.99 -6.71
CA MET A 404 2.03 27.04 -6.57
C MET A 404 1.34 27.12 -5.21
N GLY A 405 0.01 27.03 -5.23
CA GLY A 405 -0.84 26.85 -4.04
C GLY A 405 -1.37 25.42 -3.93
N ILE A 406 -1.87 25.06 -2.75
CA ILE A 406 -2.41 23.72 -2.45
C ILE A 406 -3.93 23.85 -2.27
N VAL A 407 -4.71 22.98 -2.90
CA VAL A 407 -6.17 22.97 -2.72
C VAL A 407 -6.52 22.52 -1.31
N ASP A 408 -7.32 23.32 -0.60
CA ASP A 408 -7.78 22.98 0.74
C ASP A 408 -9.01 22.06 0.67
N PHE A 409 -8.79 20.74 0.62
CA PHE A 409 -9.89 19.77 0.61
C PHE A 409 -10.66 19.66 1.94
N THR A 410 -10.30 20.44 2.96
CA THR A 410 -11.09 20.57 4.19
C THR A 410 -12.19 21.62 4.03
N ASN A 411 -12.12 22.44 2.98
CA ASN A 411 -13.18 23.34 2.54
C ASN A 411 -14.17 22.59 1.60
N PRO A 412 -15.43 22.36 2.02
CA PRO A 412 -16.41 21.67 1.18
C PRO A 412 -16.67 22.35 -0.17
N ALA A 413 -16.60 23.68 -0.23
CA ALA A 413 -16.78 24.43 -1.48
C ALA A 413 -15.59 24.26 -2.43
N ALA A 414 -14.37 24.09 -1.90
CA ALA A 414 -13.19 23.77 -2.71
C ALA A 414 -13.30 22.34 -3.27
N VAL A 415 -13.81 21.38 -2.49
CA VAL A 415 -14.08 20.01 -2.95
C VAL A 415 -15.10 20.01 -4.08
N GLU A 416 -16.24 20.68 -3.91
CA GLU A 416 -17.29 20.78 -4.95
C GLU A 416 -16.74 21.41 -6.23
N TRP A 417 -15.95 22.48 -6.10
CA TRP A 417 -15.30 23.14 -7.23
C TRP A 417 -14.31 22.21 -7.95
N TYR A 418 -13.44 21.52 -7.22
CA TYR A 418 -12.47 20.59 -7.80
C TYR A 418 -13.17 19.44 -8.53
N VAL A 419 -14.23 18.88 -7.94
CA VAL A 419 -15.08 17.87 -8.59
C VAL A 419 -15.77 18.44 -9.84
N GLY A 420 -16.19 19.69 -9.82
CA GLY A 420 -16.69 20.41 -10.99
C GLY A 420 -15.65 20.48 -12.12
N CYS A 421 -14.38 20.72 -11.81
CA CYS A 421 -13.28 20.67 -12.78
C CYS A 421 -13.08 19.26 -13.35
N LEU A 422 -13.12 18.22 -12.51
CA LEU A 422 -13.04 16.83 -12.95
C LEU A 422 -14.19 16.44 -13.88
N ASN A 423 -15.42 16.88 -13.58
CA ASN A 423 -16.59 16.59 -14.42
C ASN A 423 -16.43 17.12 -15.85
N LYS A 424 -15.79 18.29 -16.03
CA LYS A 424 -15.48 18.83 -17.37
C LYS A 424 -14.55 17.89 -18.16
N LEU A 425 -13.61 17.24 -17.50
CA LEU A 425 -12.74 16.23 -18.12
C LEU A 425 -13.54 14.96 -18.48
N PHE A 426 -14.44 14.54 -17.60
CA PHE A 426 -15.30 13.39 -17.87
C PHE A 426 -16.24 13.63 -19.06
N ASP A 427 -16.74 14.86 -19.21
CA ASP A 427 -17.63 15.24 -20.32
C ASP A 427 -16.96 15.16 -21.69
N ILE A 428 -15.63 15.32 -21.76
CA ILE A 428 -14.85 15.14 -23.01
C ILE A 428 -14.31 13.72 -23.19
N GLY A 429 -14.69 12.78 -22.32
CA GLY A 429 -14.40 11.36 -22.48
C GLY A 429 -13.22 10.82 -21.66
N VAL A 430 -12.66 11.58 -20.72
CA VAL A 430 -11.70 11.03 -19.73
C VAL A 430 -12.42 10.04 -18.82
N GLY A 431 -11.87 8.84 -18.65
CA GLY A 431 -12.50 7.74 -17.89
C GLY A 431 -11.70 7.25 -16.70
N SER A 432 -10.49 7.76 -16.49
CA SER A 432 -9.58 7.41 -15.40
C SER A 432 -8.66 8.60 -15.09
N ILE A 433 -8.09 8.62 -13.89
CA ILE A 433 -7.24 9.73 -13.44
C ILE A 433 -5.96 9.21 -12.79
N LYS A 434 -4.79 9.73 -13.18
CA LYS A 434 -3.54 9.58 -12.43
C LYS A 434 -3.53 10.66 -11.35
N THR A 435 -3.74 10.28 -10.09
CA THR A 435 -3.70 11.16 -8.93
C THR A 435 -2.26 11.27 -8.44
N ASP A 436 -1.52 12.16 -9.08
CA ASP A 436 -0.10 12.36 -8.79
C ASP A 436 0.10 13.32 -7.61
N PHE A 437 1.31 13.28 -7.04
CA PHE A 437 1.69 14.03 -5.84
C PHE A 437 0.77 13.74 -4.62
N GLY A 438 0.69 14.70 -3.67
CA GLY A 438 -0.05 14.59 -2.42
C GLY A 438 0.84 14.35 -1.19
N GLU A 439 2.16 14.19 -1.37
CA GLU A 439 3.12 13.92 -0.30
C GLU A 439 3.73 15.17 0.36
N ARG A 440 4.08 16.22 -0.39
CA ARG A 440 4.78 17.41 0.14
C ARG A 440 3.82 18.45 0.75
N ILE A 441 3.01 18.04 1.70
CA ILE A 441 2.02 18.91 2.37
C ILE A 441 2.67 19.63 3.56
N PRO A 442 2.62 20.97 3.66
CA PRO A 442 3.25 21.69 4.75
C PRO A 442 2.51 21.44 6.07
N SER A 443 3.26 21.22 7.15
CA SER A 443 2.72 21.15 8.52
C SER A 443 3.06 22.39 9.36
N LYS A 444 4.02 23.21 8.92
CA LYS A 444 4.50 24.40 9.63
C LYS A 444 3.92 25.67 9.02
N ASP A 445 3.55 26.63 9.87
CA ASP A 445 3.04 27.95 9.48
C ASP A 445 1.79 27.95 8.58
N VAL A 446 0.97 26.88 8.64
CA VAL A 446 -0.28 26.79 7.88
C VAL A 446 -1.49 26.59 8.77
N VAL A 447 -2.67 26.89 8.23
CA VAL A 447 -3.98 26.66 8.82
C VAL A 447 -4.95 26.18 7.75
N TRP A 448 -5.67 25.10 8.06
CA TRP A 448 -6.71 24.54 7.21
C TRP A 448 -8.03 25.28 7.41
N PHE A 449 -8.91 25.24 6.40
CA PHE A 449 -10.27 25.77 6.49
C PHE A 449 -11.01 25.18 7.70
N ASP A 450 -10.90 23.87 7.92
CA ASP A 450 -11.30 23.26 9.18
C ASP A 450 -10.24 23.48 10.28
N SER A 451 -10.47 24.51 11.10
CA SER A 451 -9.59 24.90 12.21
C SER A 451 -9.46 23.85 13.34
N SER A 452 -10.29 22.81 13.33
CA SER A 452 -10.23 21.68 14.27
C SER A 452 -9.10 20.69 13.93
N LEU A 453 -8.54 20.78 12.73
CA LEU A 453 -7.49 19.89 12.23
C LEU A 453 -6.09 20.36 12.63
N ASP A 454 -5.20 19.39 12.81
CA ASP A 454 -3.79 19.54 13.09
C ASP A 454 -3.00 19.42 11.78
N PRO A 455 -2.23 20.45 11.37
CA PRO A 455 -1.36 20.40 10.21
C PRO A 455 -0.35 19.23 10.21
N GLU A 456 0.14 18.77 11.36
CA GLU A 456 1.07 17.62 11.42
C GLU A 456 0.37 16.32 11.02
N LYS A 457 -0.88 16.14 11.43
CA LYS A 457 -1.70 14.98 11.05
C LYS A 457 -2.16 15.05 9.60
N MET A 458 -2.49 16.26 9.14
CA MET A 458 -2.91 16.49 7.76
C MET A 458 -1.81 16.16 6.75
N HIS A 459 -0.53 16.22 7.11
CA HIS A 459 0.55 15.94 6.16
C HIS A 459 0.39 14.58 5.44
N ASN A 460 0.28 13.47 6.19
CA ASN A 460 0.05 12.16 5.59
C ASN A 460 -1.42 11.99 5.18
N TYR A 461 -2.36 12.50 5.99
CA TYR A 461 -3.79 12.27 5.80
C TYR A 461 -4.37 12.98 4.57
N TYR A 462 -3.72 14.04 4.08
CA TYR A 462 -4.11 14.72 2.86
C TYR A 462 -4.16 13.77 1.65
N ALA A 463 -3.21 12.84 1.54
CA ALA A 463 -3.20 11.83 0.48
C ALA A 463 -4.47 10.95 0.52
N PHE A 464 -5.01 10.65 1.71
CA PHE A 464 -6.28 9.94 1.83
C PHE A 464 -7.45 10.79 1.32
N ILE A 465 -7.56 12.05 1.74
CA ILE A 465 -8.66 12.94 1.33
C ILE A 465 -8.62 13.20 -0.17
N TYR A 466 -7.45 13.53 -0.72
CA TYR A 466 -7.28 13.80 -2.14
C TYR A 466 -7.71 12.61 -3.00
N ASN A 467 -7.18 11.41 -2.74
CA ASN A 467 -7.55 10.23 -3.49
C ASN A 467 -9.04 9.88 -3.31
N LYS A 468 -9.60 10.05 -2.12
CA LYS A 468 -11.04 9.85 -1.86
C LYS A 468 -11.90 10.75 -2.74
N VAL A 469 -11.61 12.05 -2.79
CA VAL A 469 -12.37 13.04 -3.57
C VAL A 469 -12.41 12.65 -5.05
N VAL A 470 -11.25 12.30 -5.63
CA VAL A 470 -11.16 11.94 -7.05
C VAL A 470 -11.83 10.59 -7.32
N TYR A 471 -11.62 9.60 -6.45
CA TYR A 471 -12.24 8.28 -6.59
C TYR A 471 -13.77 8.35 -6.52
N GLU A 472 -14.32 9.06 -5.53
CA GLU A 472 -15.77 9.24 -5.38
C GLU A 472 -16.37 10.04 -6.54
N ALA A 473 -15.63 10.99 -7.13
CA ALA A 473 -16.06 11.69 -8.34
C ALA A 473 -16.19 10.74 -9.54
N LEU A 474 -15.21 9.84 -9.74
CA LEU A 474 -15.29 8.78 -10.77
C LEU A 474 -16.46 7.83 -10.51
N GLN A 475 -16.65 7.39 -9.26
CA GLN A 475 -17.76 6.51 -8.89
C GLN A 475 -19.12 7.17 -9.16
N LYS A 476 -19.26 8.45 -8.83
CA LYS A 476 -20.48 9.21 -9.08
C LYS A 476 -20.76 9.37 -10.58
N ARG A 477 -19.73 9.51 -11.41
CA ARG A 477 -19.87 9.71 -12.86
C ARG A 477 -20.12 8.43 -13.63
N PHE A 478 -19.40 7.36 -13.30
CA PHE A 478 -19.33 6.15 -14.12
C PHE A 478 -19.93 4.91 -13.43
N GLY A 479 -20.18 4.97 -12.13
CA GLY A 479 -20.68 3.85 -11.33
C GLY A 479 -19.64 3.38 -10.31
N LYS A 480 -20.15 2.79 -9.21
CA LYS A 480 -19.34 2.38 -8.04
C LYS A 480 -18.14 1.50 -8.39
N ASP A 481 -18.30 0.63 -9.39
CA ASP A 481 -17.31 -0.40 -9.74
C ASP A 481 -16.45 -0.02 -10.96
N GLU A 482 -16.64 1.17 -11.53
CA GLU A 482 -15.90 1.66 -12.71
C GLU A 482 -14.74 2.60 -12.36
N ALA A 483 -14.61 2.99 -11.09
CA ALA A 483 -13.58 3.94 -10.67
C ALA A 483 -12.21 3.26 -10.53
N VAL A 484 -11.21 3.86 -11.18
CA VAL A 484 -9.80 3.48 -11.03
C VAL A 484 -8.93 4.74 -11.08
N LEU A 485 -7.97 4.81 -10.17
CA LEU A 485 -6.92 5.82 -10.09
C LEU A 485 -5.57 5.24 -10.53
N PHE A 486 -4.59 6.12 -10.73
CA PHE A 486 -3.17 5.81 -10.73
C PHE A 486 -2.48 6.69 -9.66
N ALA A 487 -2.57 6.29 -8.40
CA ALA A 487 -2.23 7.10 -7.23
C ALA A 487 -0.77 6.97 -6.79
N ARG A 488 -0.10 8.12 -6.56
CA ARG A 488 1.29 8.14 -6.07
C ARG A 488 1.40 8.12 -4.54
N ALA A 489 0.69 9.00 -3.85
CA ALA A 489 0.75 9.11 -2.40
C ALA A 489 -0.38 8.32 -1.71
N ALA A 490 -0.11 7.81 -0.50
CA ALA A 490 -1.09 7.08 0.30
C ALA A 490 -0.81 7.18 1.80
N THR A 491 -1.83 6.90 2.61
CA THR A 491 -1.71 6.54 4.03
C THR A 491 -2.70 5.41 4.35
N ALA A 492 -2.86 5.03 5.62
CA ALA A 492 -3.81 4.00 6.01
C ALA A 492 -5.25 4.36 5.58
N GLY A 493 -5.94 3.38 4.98
CA GLY A 493 -7.28 3.55 4.43
C GLY A 493 -7.31 3.91 2.94
N THR A 494 -6.20 4.37 2.35
CA THR A 494 -6.11 4.72 0.92
C THR A 494 -6.25 3.49 0.01
N GLN A 495 -6.01 2.27 0.50
CA GLN A 495 -6.23 1.04 -0.29
C GLN A 495 -7.66 0.91 -0.84
N ARG A 496 -8.63 1.62 -0.24
CA ARG A 496 -10.01 1.74 -0.71
C ARG A 496 -10.14 2.40 -2.08
N PHE A 497 -9.12 3.15 -2.53
CA PHE A 497 -9.13 3.96 -3.75
C PHE A 497 -8.06 3.46 -4.72
N PRO A 498 -8.23 2.27 -5.31
CA PRO A 498 -7.25 1.73 -6.22
C PRO A 498 -7.19 2.52 -7.54
N LEU A 499 -6.08 2.52 -8.25
CA LEU A 499 -4.87 1.71 -8.02
C LEU A 499 -3.67 2.57 -7.57
N GLN A 500 -2.63 1.93 -7.01
CA GLN A 500 -1.40 2.58 -6.56
C GLN A 500 -0.22 2.24 -7.47
N TRP A 501 0.60 3.22 -7.84
CA TRP A 501 1.79 3.01 -8.68
C TRP A 501 3.09 3.32 -7.92
N GLY A 502 4.15 2.57 -8.23
CA GLY A 502 5.44 2.51 -7.54
C GLY A 502 6.26 3.80 -7.42
N GLY A 503 5.92 4.86 -8.16
CA GLY A 503 6.70 6.09 -8.17
C GLY A 503 7.79 6.11 -9.24
N ASP A 504 8.61 7.16 -9.18
CA ASP A 504 9.62 7.50 -10.18
C ASP A 504 10.90 6.67 -9.96
N CYS A 505 11.04 5.55 -10.67
CA CYS A 505 12.18 4.64 -10.60
C CYS A 505 13.20 4.86 -11.72
N GLU A 506 14.47 4.50 -11.51
CA GLU A 506 15.51 4.59 -12.54
C GLU A 506 15.43 3.43 -13.56
N SER A 507 15.91 3.64 -14.78
CA SER A 507 16.02 2.57 -15.79
C SER A 507 17.20 1.61 -15.56
N THR A 508 17.25 0.91 -14.41
CA THR A 508 18.30 -0.07 -14.04
C THR A 508 17.73 -1.38 -13.48
N PHE A 509 18.53 -2.45 -13.43
CA PHE A 509 18.10 -3.71 -12.80
C PHE A 509 17.96 -3.59 -11.29
N GLU A 510 18.81 -2.79 -10.64
CA GLU A 510 18.75 -2.47 -9.22
C GLU A 510 17.44 -1.75 -8.87
N ALA A 511 17.06 -0.76 -9.67
CA ALA A 511 15.80 -0.04 -9.51
C ALA A 511 14.57 -0.91 -9.82
N MET A 512 14.69 -1.86 -10.75
CA MET A 512 13.66 -2.87 -10.96
C MET A 512 13.49 -3.76 -9.71
N ALA A 513 14.59 -4.17 -9.07
CA ALA A 513 14.56 -4.96 -7.84
C ALA A 513 14.02 -4.17 -6.64
N GLU A 514 14.39 -2.90 -6.48
CA GLU A 514 13.86 -2.06 -5.40
C GLU A 514 12.37 -1.74 -5.59
N SER A 515 11.93 -1.58 -6.83
CA SER A 515 10.50 -1.42 -7.17
C SER A 515 9.70 -2.66 -6.78
N LEU A 516 10.23 -3.88 -7.04
CA LEU A 516 9.61 -5.11 -6.56
C LEU A 516 9.50 -5.13 -5.03
N ARG A 517 10.56 -4.76 -4.30
CA ARG A 517 10.51 -4.65 -2.83
C ARG A 517 9.46 -3.64 -2.36
N GLY A 518 9.33 -2.51 -3.05
CA GLY A 518 8.28 -1.52 -2.82
C GLY A 518 6.88 -2.14 -2.93
N GLY A 519 6.60 -2.81 -4.05
CA GLY A 519 5.33 -3.50 -4.29
C GLY A 519 5.02 -4.59 -3.26
N LEU A 520 6.01 -5.44 -2.93
CA LEU A 520 5.91 -6.46 -1.88
C LEU A 520 5.56 -5.83 -0.51
N SER A 521 6.29 -4.77 -0.13
CA SER A 521 6.13 -4.08 1.15
C SER A 521 4.75 -3.41 1.28
N LEU A 522 4.28 -2.76 0.21
CA LEU A 522 2.95 -2.15 0.17
C LEU A 522 1.84 -3.21 0.16
N GLY A 523 2.05 -4.33 -0.54
CA GLY A 523 1.12 -5.46 -0.54
C GLY A 523 0.94 -6.06 0.85
N MET A 524 2.01 -6.11 1.65
CA MET A 524 1.95 -6.48 3.08
C MET A 524 1.28 -5.40 3.95
N CYS A 525 0.71 -4.35 3.36
CA CYS A 525 -0.08 -3.32 4.04
C CYS A 525 -1.54 -3.27 3.53
N GLY A 526 -2.06 -4.34 2.93
CA GLY A 526 -3.47 -4.45 2.57
C GLY A 526 -3.87 -3.83 1.23
N PHE A 527 -2.90 -3.47 0.39
CA PHE A 527 -3.14 -2.94 -0.95
C PHE A 527 -3.23 -4.08 -1.97
N SER A 528 -4.39 -4.21 -2.63
CA SER A 528 -4.63 -5.29 -3.58
C SER A 528 -4.05 -5.05 -4.97
N PHE A 529 -3.94 -3.79 -5.39
CA PHE A 529 -3.60 -3.39 -6.74
C PHE A 529 -2.38 -2.50 -6.76
N TRP A 530 -1.38 -2.90 -7.54
CA TRP A 530 -0.12 -2.19 -7.69
C TRP A 530 0.38 -2.23 -9.14
N SER A 531 1.09 -1.18 -9.54
CA SER A 531 1.74 -1.03 -10.84
C SER A 531 3.14 -0.43 -10.72
N VAL A 532 3.94 -0.60 -11.76
CA VAL A 532 5.27 -0.02 -11.94
C VAL A 532 5.40 0.51 -13.36
N ASP A 533 6.27 1.48 -13.57
CA ASP A 533 6.61 1.96 -14.91
C ASP A 533 7.58 1.02 -15.59
N ILE A 534 7.07 0.34 -16.62
CA ILE A 534 7.83 -0.64 -17.40
C ILE A 534 8.94 0.07 -18.17
N GLY A 535 10.17 -0.35 -17.90
CA GLY A 535 11.41 0.23 -18.43
C GLY A 535 12.02 1.30 -17.53
N GLY A 536 11.42 1.60 -16.37
CA GLY A 536 11.87 2.68 -15.49
C GLY A 536 11.35 4.04 -15.95
N PHE A 537 11.20 4.96 -15.00
CA PHE A 537 10.78 6.32 -15.27
C PHE A 537 11.97 7.19 -15.71
N GLU A 538 13.02 7.28 -14.89
CA GLU A 538 14.19 8.11 -15.17
C GLU A 538 15.17 7.44 -16.15
N GLY A 539 15.56 8.22 -17.17
CA GLY A 539 16.47 7.78 -18.21
C GLY A 539 15.79 7.07 -19.39
N THR A 540 16.64 6.49 -20.25
CA THR A 540 16.23 5.70 -21.41
C THR A 540 16.77 4.29 -21.19
N PRO A 541 15.90 3.27 -21.04
CA PRO A 541 16.35 1.92 -20.75
C PRO A 541 17.08 1.31 -21.94
N ASP A 542 18.15 0.58 -21.66
CA ASP A 542 18.68 -0.40 -22.61
C ASP A 542 17.62 -1.45 -22.93
N ALA A 543 17.72 -2.06 -24.13
CA ALA A 543 16.74 -3.03 -24.60
C ALA A 543 16.59 -4.23 -23.65
N SER A 544 17.67 -4.71 -23.05
CA SER A 544 17.64 -5.82 -22.08
C SER A 544 16.82 -5.46 -20.84
N ILE A 545 17.06 -4.29 -20.27
CA ILE A 545 16.33 -3.75 -19.11
C ILE A 545 14.85 -3.59 -19.44
N TYR A 546 14.52 -2.95 -20.59
CA TYR A 546 13.14 -2.80 -21.04
C TYR A 546 12.42 -4.15 -21.12
N LYS A 547 13.03 -5.14 -21.79
CA LYS A 547 12.44 -6.47 -21.98
C LYS A 547 12.22 -7.20 -20.66
N ARG A 548 13.15 -7.14 -19.71
CA ARG A 548 12.96 -7.72 -18.36
C ARG A 548 11.89 -7.00 -17.56
N TRP A 549 11.76 -5.69 -17.74
CA TRP A 549 10.70 -4.93 -17.09
C TRP A 549 9.32 -5.24 -17.68
N VAL A 550 9.22 -5.50 -18.99
CA VAL A 550 7.99 -5.95 -19.64
C VAL A 550 7.52 -7.25 -19.01
N GLN A 551 8.43 -8.22 -18.85
CA GLN A 551 8.16 -9.50 -18.20
C GLN A 551 7.55 -9.32 -16.79
N PHE A 552 8.20 -8.50 -15.96
CA PHE A 552 7.76 -8.21 -14.60
C PHE A 552 6.45 -7.41 -14.55
N GLY A 553 6.38 -6.30 -15.27
CA GLY A 553 5.27 -5.36 -15.20
C GLY A 553 3.98 -5.94 -15.77
N LEU A 554 4.03 -6.86 -16.75
CA LEU A 554 2.84 -7.52 -17.28
C LEU A 554 2.35 -8.69 -16.43
N LEU A 555 3.15 -9.15 -15.48
CA LEU A 555 2.74 -10.07 -14.42
C LEU A 555 2.41 -9.36 -13.09
N CYS A 556 2.42 -8.03 -13.09
CA CYS A 556 1.78 -7.22 -12.05
C CYS A 556 0.27 -7.05 -12.33
N SER A 557 -0.49 -6.67 -11.31
CA SER A 557 -1.94 -6.47 -11.42
C SER A 557 -2.28 -5.45 -12.50
N HIS A 558 -1.54 -4.35 -12.55
CA HIS A 558 -1.71 -3.26 -13.51
C HIS A 558 -0.36 -2.91 -14.15
N SER A 559 -0.40 -2.50 -15.41
CA SER A 559 0.80 -2.45 -16.24
C SER A 559 0.83 -1.19 -17.09
N ARG A 560 1.87 -0.36 -16.91
CA ARG A 560 2.01 0.91 -17.62
C ARG A 560 3.39 1.08 -18.24
N LEU A 561 3.40 1.55 -19.49
CA LEU A 561 4.57 2.06 -20.19
C LEU A 561 4.63 3.58 -20.00
N HIS A 562 5.54 4.04 -19.15
CA HIS A 562 5.73 5.46 -18.83
C HIS A 562 7.20 5.76 -18.57
N GLY A 563 7.66 6.91 -19.05
CA GLY A 563 9.02 7.38 -18.91
C GLY A 563 9.07 8.88 -18.69
N SER A 564 10.25 9.38 -18.30
CA SER A 564 10.50 10.79 -18.06
C SER A 564 10.64 11.55 -19.38
N ASN A 565 11.83 11.57 -19.98
CA ASN A 565 12.17 12.33 -21.18
C ASN A 565 12.26 11.49 -22.47
N SER A 566 11.85 10.21 -22.42
CA SER A 566 11.82 9.31 -23.58
C SER A 566 10.55 8.48 -23.61
N TYR A 567 10.10 8.13 -24.81
CA TYR A 567 8.92 7.27 -25.01
C TYR A 567 9.20 5.83 -24.59
N ARG A 568 8.14 5.09 -24.28
CA ARG A 568 8.19 3.66 -23.90
C ARG A 568 7.54 2.72 -24.93
N VAL A 569 7.28 3.23 -26.13
CA VAL A 569 6.87 2.37 -27.25
C VAL A 569 8.05 1.49 -27.68
N PRO A 570 7.84 0.18 -27.90
CA PRO A 570 8.94 -0.78 -27.97
C PRO A 570 9.86 -0.59 -29.19
N TRP A 571 9.31 -0.18 -30.33
CA TRP A 571 10.09 -0.02 -31.57
C TRP A 571 11.11 1.12 -31.52
N LEU A 572 10.97 2.06 -30.58
CA LEU A 572 11.97 3.12 -30.39
C LEU A 572 13.13 2.71 -29.47
N VAL A 573 13.05 1.54 -28.82
CA VAL A 573 14.05 1.07 -27.86
C VAL A 573 15.19 0.34 -28.56
N ASP A 574 14.88 -0.64 -29.43
CA ASP A 574 15.89 -1.46 -30.12
C ASP A 574 15.78 -1.48 -31.64
N ASN A 575 14.69 -0.94 -32.22
CA ASN A 575 14.36 -1.05 -33.64
C ASN A 575 14.34 -2.52 -34.16
N ASP A 576 14.03 -3.49 -33.29
CA ASP A 576 13.91 -4.90 -33.67
C ASP A 576 12.44 -5.36 -33.58
N ASP A 577 11.74 -5.24 -34.71
CA ASP A 577 10.37 -5.75 -34.87
C ASP A 577 10.33 -7.12 -35.56
N GLU A 578 11.47 -7.64 -36.01
CA GLU A 578 11.56 -8.83 -36.87
C GLU A 578 11.87 -10.10 -36.07
N THR A 579 12.54 -9.99 -34.91
CA THR A 579 12.87 -11.15 -34.08
C THR A 579 11.93 -11.34 -32.91
N GLU A 580 11.76 -12.61 -32.48
CA GLU A 580 11.02 -12.97 -31.26
C GLU A 580 11.70 -12.49 -29.96
N GLN A 581 12.90 -11.90 -30.05
CA GLN A 581 13.66 -11.37 -28.91
C GLN A 581 13.71 -9.83 -28.89
N GLY A 582 13.13 -9.18 -29.90
CA GLY A 582 12.99 -7.73 -29.97
C GLY A 582 11.93 -7.19 -29.00
N CYS A 583 12.02 -5.91 -28.65
CA CYS A 583 11.14 -5.29 -27.65
C CYS A 583 9.66 -5.43 -27.99
N SER A 584 9.30 -5.31 -29.28
CA SER A 584 7.91 -5.39 -29.73
C SER A 584 7.33 -6.80 -29.60
N ALA A 585 8.13 -7.83 -29.90
CA ALA A 585 7.71 -9.23 -29.78
C ALA A 585 7.54 -9.64 -28.31
N VAL A 586 8.47 -9.22 -27.45
CA VAL A 586 8.38 -9.46 -26.00
C VAL A 586 7.17 -8.76 -25.39
N LEU A 587 6.93 -7.49 -25.73
CA LEU A 587 5.75 -6.76 -25.26
C LEU A 587 4.45 -7.43 -25.75
N ARG A 588 4.36 -7.79 -27.03
CA ARG A 588 3.21 -8.54 -27.57
C ARG A 588 2.95 -9.82 -26.79
N LYS A 589 3.97 -10.68 -26.63
CA LYS A 589 3.86 -11.99 -25.98
C LYS A 589 3.33 -11.87 -24.56
N PHE A 590 3.92 -10.98 -23.75
CA PHE A 590 3.51 -10.83 -22.35
C PHE A 590 2.17 -10.10 -22.21
N THR A 591 1.80 -9.23 -23.15
CA THR A 591 0.47 -8.60 -23.13
C THR A 591 -0.63 -9.61 -23.45
N GLN A 592 -0.39 -10.46 -24.44
CA GLN A 592 -1.28 -11.57 -24.77
C GLN A 592 -1.35 -12.60 -23.64
N LEU A 593 -0.23 -12.90 -22.96
CA LEU A 593 -0.24 -13.74 -21.77
C LEU A 593 -1.12 -13.15 -20.67
N LYS A 594 -1.00 -11.85 -20.40
CA LYS A 594 -1.85 -11.17 -19.41
C LYS A 594 -3.33 -11.25 -19.79
N CYS A 595 -3.67 -11.01 -21.06
CA CYS A 595 -5.03 -11.15 -21.58
C CYS A 595 -5.55 -12.59 -21.39
N ARG A 596 -4.74 -13.59 -21.72
CA ARG A 596 -5.02 -15.00 -21.48
C ARG A 596 -5.23 -15.32 -19.99
N LEU A 597 -4.54 -14.66 -19.08
CA LEU A 597 -4.70 -14.85 -17.64
C LEU A 597 -5.91 -14.12 -17.04
N MET A 598 -6.64 -13.30 -17.79
CA MET A 598 -7.72 -12.46 -17.23
C MET A 598 -8.81 -13.22 -16.43
N PRO A 599 -9.32 -14.39 -16.85
CA PRO A 599 -10.28 -15.14 -16.05
C PRO A 599 -9.73 -15.50 -14.66
N TYR A 600 -8.44 -15.87 -14.59
CA TYR A 600 -7.71 -16.12 -13.34
C TYR A 600 -7.48 -14.83 -12.54
N LEU A 601 -6.92 -13.80 -13.18
CA LEU A 601 -6.53 -12.54 -12.53
C LEU A 601 -7.73 -11.83 -11.90
N TYR A 602 -8.84 -11.74 -12.63
CA TYR A 602 -10.01 -11.01 -12.15
C TYR A 602 -10.74 -11.76 -11.02
N SER A 603 -10.87 -13.08 -11.14
CA SER A 603 -11.44 -13.90 -10.07
C SER A 603 -10.57 -13.85 -8.80
N THR A 604 -9.25 -13.90 -8.97
CA THR A 604 -8.29 -13.69 -7.89
C THR A 604 -8.44 -12.30 -7.27
N ALA A 605 -8.66 -11.26 -8.09
CA ALA A 605 -8.86 -9.91 -7.61
C ALA A 605 -10.10 -9.76 -6.73
N MET A 606 -11.21 -10.43 -7.06
CA MET A 606 -12.42 -10.39 -6.23
C MET A 606 -12.21 -11.04 -4.86
N GLU A 607 -11.49 -12.16 -4.81
CA GLU A 607 -11.13 -12.78 -3.52
C GLU A 607 -10.11 -11.92 -2.75
N SER A 608 -9.19 -11.29 -3.46
CA SER A 608 -8.17 -10.43 -2.89
C SER A 608 -8.77 -9.18 -2.25
N ILE A 609 -9.78 -8.56 -2.87
CA ILE A 609 -10.53 -7.44 -2.30
C ILE A 609 -11.22 -7.83 -0.99
N LYS A 610 -11.88 -8.99 -0.97
CA LYS A 610 -12.62 -9.48 0.20
C LYS A 610 -11.71 -9.64 1.43
N HIS A 611 -10.48 -10.11 1.21
CA HIS A 611 -9.52 -10.41 2.28
C HIS A 611 -8.39 -9.38 2.44
N GLY A 612 -8.36 -8.33 1.61
CA GLY A 612 -7.28 -7.33 1.64
C GLY A 612 -5.91 -7.89 1.23
N LEU A 613 -5.88 -8.82 0.26
CA LEU A 613 -4.65 -9.45 -0.21
C LEU A 613 -4.13 -8.76 -1.48
N PRO A 614 -2.81 -8.76 -1.75
CA PRO A 614 -2.25 -8.35 -3.04
C PRO A 614 -2.65 -9.32 -4.15
N VAL A 615 -3.08 -8.83 -5.33
CA VAL A 615 -3.34 -9.71 -6.48
C VAL A 615 -2.03 -10.19 -7.09
N SER A 616 -1.10 -9.28 -7.31
CA SER A 616 0.28 -9.54 -7.74
C SER A 616 1.26 -9.04 -6.68
N VAL A 617 2.56 -9.25 -6.89
CA VAL A 617 3.60 -8.87 -5.91
C VAL A 617 3.19 -9.28 -4.49
N ARG A 618 2.57 -10.45 -4.36
CA ARG A 618 2.21 -11.04 -3.09
C ARG A 618 3.45 -11.73 -2.54
N ALA A 619 3.98 -11.21 -1.43
CA ALA A 619 5.15 -11.78 -0.78
C ALA A 619 4.96 -13.28 -0.52
N MET A 620 6.00 -14.08 -0.77
CA MET A 620 5.97 -15.53 -0.63
C MET A 620 5.47 -15.94 0.77
N ALA A 621 5.86 -15.20 1.81
CA ALA A 621 5.41 -15.38 3.19
C ALA A 621 3.88 -15.35 3.40
N ILE A 622 3.12 -14.65 2.55
CA ILE A 622 1.66 -14.61 2.64
C ILE A 622 1.05 -15.98 2.30
N GLU A 623 1.63 -16.69 1.33
CA GLU A 623 1.18 -18.01 0.89
C GLU A 623 1.84 -19.17 1.65
N PHE A 624 3.05 -18.95 2.16
CA PHE A 624 3.88 -19.98 2.81
C PHE A 624 4.42 -19.50 4.18
N PRO A 625 3.55 -19.13 5.14
CA PRO A 625 3.99 -18.52 6.39
C PRO A 625 4.80 -19.46 7.30
N GLU A 626 4.67 -20.78 7.14
CA GLU A 626 5.44 -21.77 7.90
C GLU A 626 6.85 -22.01 7.32
N ASP A 627 7.10 -21.54 6.09
CA ASP A 627 8.38 -21.68 5.41
C ASP A 627 9.28 -20.49 5.71
N LYS A 628 10.35 -20.73 6.46
CA LYS A 628 11.30 -19.67 6.86
C LYS A 628 12.01 -19.03 5.67
N THR A 629 12.23 -19.77 4.58
CA THR A 629 12.87 -19.23 3.38
C THR A 629 11.94 -18.26 2.66
N ALA A 630 10.63 -18.55 2.63
CA ALA A 630 9.63 -17.69 2.01
C ALA A 630 9.56 -16.28 2.62
N TRP A 631 9.92 -16.12 3.90
CA TRP A 631 10.04 -14.82 4.56
C TRP A 631 11.26 -14.00 4.12
N LEU A 632 12.25 -14.62 3.50
CA LEU A 632 13.47 -13.98 3.00
C LEU A 632 13.37 -13.58 1.51
N CYS A 633 12.45 -14.20 0.77
CA CYS A 633 12.29 -13.97 -0.66
C CYS A 633 11.77 -12.55 -0.96
N ASP A 634 12.58 -11.75 -1.66
CA ASP A 634 12.22 -10.41 -2.13
C ASP A 634 12.49 -10.17 -3.63
N GLN A 635 12.97 -11.19 -4.34
CA GLN A 635 13.24 -11.20 -5.79
C GLN A 635 12.24 -12.07 -6.59
N GLN A 636 11.16 -12.50 -5.94
CA GLN A 636 10.09 -13.30 -6.52
C GLN A 636 8.79 -13.01 -5.78
N PHE A 637 7.66 -13.38 -6.37
CA PHE A 637 6.36 -13.18 -5.76
C PHE A 637 5.33 -14.18 -6.24
N MET A 638 4.22 -14.27 -5.51
CA MET A 638 3.02 -14.97 -5.94
C MET A 638 2.10 -14.01 -6.70
N LEU A 639 1.60 -14.45 -7.85
CA LEU A 639 0.51 -13.84 -8.61
C LEU A 639 -0.75 -14.66 -8.32
N GLY A 640 -1.59 -14.13 -7.42
CA GLY A 640 -2.64 -14.89 -6.76
C GLY A 640 -2.08 -15.98 -5.87
N GLU A 641 -2.77 -17.11 -5.80
CA GLU A 641 -2.38 -18.26 -4.96
C GLU A 641 -1.67 -19.37 -5.75
N SER A 642 -1.81 -19.37 -7.08
CA SER A 642 -1.39 -20.48 -7.94
C SER A 642 -0.10 -20.25 -8.70
N LEU A 643 0.25 -19.00 -9.03
CA LEU A 643 1.38 -18.68 -9.90
C LEU A 643 2.53 -18.06 -9.11
N LEU A 644 3.73 -18.59 -9.27
CA LEU A 644 4.98 -18.02 -8.77
C LEU A 644 5.72 -17.37 -9.94
N VAL A 645 6.16 -16.13 -9.74
CA VAL A 645 6.87 -15.30 -10.71
C VAL A 645 8.22 -14.91 -10.12
N ALA A 646 9.32 -15.22 -10.81
CA ALA A 646 10.64 -14.70 -10.45
C ALA A 646 11.20 -13.85 -11.61
N PRO A 647 11.13 -12.51 -11.53
CA PRO A 647 11.73 -11.65 -12.53
C PRO A 647 13.23 -11.89 -12.68
N VAL A 648 13.74 -11.69 -13.89
CA VAL A 648 15.17 -11.81 -14.20
C VAL A 648 15.81 -10.42 -14.11
N PHE A 649 16.83 -10.27 -13.27
CA PHE A 649 17.49 -8.98 -12.97
C PHE A 649 18.85 -8.82 -13.64
N GLU A 650 19.06 -9.49 -14.77
CA GLU A 650 20.30 -9.37 -15.55
C GLU A 650 20.04 -9.64 -17.03
N GLU A 651 20.95 -9.15 -17.87
CA GLU A 651 20.88 -9.33 -19.33
C GLU A 651 21.10 -10.79 -19.74
N SER A 652 22.00 -11.50 -19.06
CA SER A 652 22.40 -12.87 -19.39
C SER A 652 21.25 -13.88 -19.36
N GLY A 653 20.18 -13.55 -18.63
CA GLY A 653 19.06 -14.44 -18.40
C GLY A 653 19.15 -15.27 -17.12
N GLY A 654 20.27 -15.20 -16.40
CA GLY A 654 20.47 -15.90 -15.14
C GLY A 654 19.47 -15.47 -14.07
N VAL A 655 18.94 -16.45 -13.35
CA VAL A 655 17.99 -16.21 -12.26
C VAL A 655 18.08 -17.32 -11.24
N GLU A 656 18.05 -16.95 -9.96
CA GLU A 656 18.01 -17.85 -8.82
C GLU A 656 16.76 -17.53 -8.00
N PHE A 657 15.93 -18.53 -7.76
CA PHE A 657 14.66 -18.39 -7.06
C PHE A 657 14.35 -19.62 -6.22
N TYR A 658 13.46 -19.47 -5.26
CA TYR A 658 13.06 -20.52 -4.33
C TYR A 658 11.68 -21.06 -4.67
N LEU A 659 11.56 -22.38 -4.77
CA LEU A 659 10.28 -23.08 -4.83
C LEU A 659 9.96 -23.66 -3.45
N PRO A 660 8.85 -23.26 -2.80
CA PRO A 660 8.37 -23.87 -1.56
C PRO A 660 8.01 -25.35 -1.71
N ALA A 661 7.74 -26.03 -0.60
CA ALA A 661 7.35 -27.44 -0.61
C ALA A 661 6.13 -27.73 -1.52
N GLY A 662 6.21 -28.82 -2.27
CA GLY A 662 5.20 -29.26 -3.23
C GLY A 662 5.76 -29.35 -4.66
N LYS A 663 4.94 -29.86 -5.59
CA LYS A 663 5.27 -29.87 -7.01
C LYS A 663 4.90 -28.56 -7.68
N TRP A 664 5.81 -28.06 -8.50
CA TRP A 664 5.64 -26.85 -9.29
C TRP A 664 5.81 -27.19 -10.76
N THR A 665 4.85 -26.78 -11.59
CA THR A 665 4.87 -27.04 -13.03
C THR A 665 5.21 -25.76 -13.77
N SER A 666 6.27 -25.75 -14.57
CA SER A 666 6.60 -24.62 -15.43
C SER A 666 5.45 -24.34 -16.38
N PHE A 667 4.99 -23.09 -16.43
CA PHE A 667 3.89 -22.66 -17.28
C PHE A 667 4.22 -22.78 -18.78
N TRP A 668 5.51 -22.84 -19.13
CA TRP A 668 5.98 -22.77 -20.52
C TRP A 668 6.13 -24.14 -21.20
N ASN A 669 6.58 -25.15 -20.46
CA ASN A 669 6.99 -26.44 -21.02
C ASN A 669 6.50 -27.65 -20.21
N ASP A 670 5.64 -27.40 -19.21
CA ASP A 670 5.07 -28.42 -18.31
C ASP A 670 6.12 -29.23 -17.50
N GLU A 671 7.37 -28.76 -17.44
CA GLU A 671 8.40 -29.38 -16.61
C GLU A 671 8.04 -29.26 -15.13
N VAL A 672 8.19 -30.36 -14.39
CA VAL A 672 7.80 -30.42 -12.98
C VAL A 672 9.04 -30.42 -12.09
N VAL A 673 9.07 -29.46 -11.17
CA VAL A 673 10.13 -29.29 -10.19
C VAL A 673 9.55 -29.48 -8.79
N GLU A 674 10.15 -30.38 -8.01
CA GLU A 674 9.77 -30.61 -6.62
C GLU A 674 10.57 -29.70 -5.69
N GLY A 675 9.86 -28.90 -4.88
CA GLY A 675 10.41 -28.13 -3.76
C GLY A 675 10.30 -28.89 -2.42
N PRO A 676 10.89 -28.38 -1.33
CA PRO A 676 11.48 -27.05 -1.19
C PRO A 676 12.94 -27.00 -1.68
N LYS A 677 13.27 -26.10 -2.61
CA LYS A 677 14.66 -25.87 -3.04
C LYS A 677 14.86 -24.53 -3.74
N TRP A 678 16.09 -24.05 -3.72
CA TRP A 678 16.56 -23.00 -4.63
C TRP A 678 16.87 -23.61 -6.00
N VAL A 679 16.48 -22.91 -7.05
CA VAL A 679 16.60 -23.31 -8.45
C VAL A 679 17.36 -22.23 -9.20
N LYS A 680 18.25 -22.66 -10.09
CA LYS A 680 19.00 -21.79 -11.00
C LYS A 680 18.59 -22.11 -12.43
N GLU A 681 18.13 -21.10 -13.14
CA GLU A 681 17.68 -21.22 -14.53
C GLU A 681 18.30 -20.12 -15.38
N THR A 682 18.15 -20.23 -16.69
CA THR A 682 18.57 -19.19 -17.64
C THR A 682 17.47 -19.02 -18.67
N HIS A 683 16.95 -17.80 -18.77
CA HIS A 683 15.85 -17.48 -19.66
C HIS A 683 16.24 -16.43 -20.70
N LYS A 684 15.77 -16.62 -21.92
CA LYS A 684 15.76 -15.57 -22.95
C LYS A 684 14.71 -14.50 -22.62
N PHE A 685 14.50 -13.50 -23.49
CA PHE A 685 13.56 -12.42 -23.22
C PHE A 685 12.09 -12.79 -23.45
N ASP A 686 11.82 -13.95 -24.02
CA ASP A 686 10.47 -14.44 -24.28
C ASP A 686 9.92 -15.35 -23.16
N THR A 687 10.71 -15.65 -22.13
CA THR A 687 10.29 -16.42 -20.94
C THR A 687 10.95 -15.89 -19.66
N LEU A 688 10.44 -16.30 -18.51
CA LEU A 688 11.03 -16.12 -17.17
C LEU A 688 10.53 -17.30 -16.29
N PRO A 689 11.05 -17.53 -15.07
CA PRO A 689 10.47 -18.50 -14.16
C PRO A 689 9.02 -18.16 -13.81
N LEU A 690 8.08 -18.88 -14.42
CA LEU A 690 6.65 -18.79 -14.17
C LEU A 690 6.16 -20.21 -13.85
N TYR A 691 5.88 -20.47 -12.59
CA TYR A 691 5.56 -21.80 -12.09
C TYR A 691 4.16 -21.87 -11.50
N VAL A 692 3.44 -22.94 -11.83
CA VAL A 692 2.10 -23.24 -11.31
C VAL A 692 2.22 -24.23 -10.16
N ARG A 693 1.66 -23.86 -9.01
CA ARG A 693 1.61 -24.70 -7.81
C ARG A 693 0.72 -25.92 -8.03
N GLU A 694 1.10 -27.07 -7.49
CA GLU A 694 0.20 -28.23 -7.36
C GLU A 694 -1.13 -27.88 -6.68
N GLY A 695 -2.18 -28.63 -6.99
CA GLY A 695 -3.52 -28.39 -6.52
C GLY A 695 -4.24 -27.24 -7.24
N SER A 696 -3.66 -26.63 -8.27
CA SER A 696 -4.26 -25.49 -8.98
C SER A 696 -5.15 -25.94 -10.14
N ILE A 697 -6.23 -25.18 -10.34
CA ILE A 697 -7.04 -25.19 -11.57
C ILE A 697 -6.96 -23.78 -12.16
N LEU A 698 -6.46 -23.66 -13.38
CA LEU A 698 -6.41 -22.39 -14.11
C LEU A 698 -7.46 -22.38 -15.21
N ILE A 699 -8.22 -21.28 -15.27
CA ILE A 699 -9.06 -20.93 -16.41
C ILE A 699 -8.33 -19.86 -17.19
N LEU A 700 -7.98 -20.18 -18.43
CA LEU A 700 -7.17 -19.33 -19.30
C LEU A 700 -7.98 -18.98 -20.54
N GLY A 701 -7.82 -17.78 -21.09
CA GLY A 701 -8.20 -17.53 -22.47
C GLY A 701 -7.40 -18.40 -23.45
N LYS A 702 -7.82 -18.39 -24.72
CA LYS A 702 -7.06 -19.03 -25.80
C LYS A 702 -5.67 -18.40 -25.98
N GLU A 703 -4.79 -19.14 -26.64
CA GLU A 703 -3.51 -18.60 -27.09
C GLU A 703 -3.70 -17.42 -28.05
N GLY A 704 -2.86 -16.38 -27.90
CA GLY A 704 -2.97 -15.15 -28.68
C GLY A 704 -4.19 -14.27 -28.31
N GLU A 705 -4.82 -14.47 -27.16
CA GLU A 705 -5.91 -13.62 -26.68
C GLU A 705 -5.47 -12.15 -26.59
N MET A 706 -6.35 -11.25 -27.04
CA MET A 706 -6.10 -9.81 -27.18
C MET A 706 -7.07 -8.96 -26.35
N ARG A 707 -8.11 -9.58 -25.78
CA ARG A 707 -9.16 -8.92 -25.01
C ARG A 707 -8.83 -9.00 -23.53
N THR A 708 -9.10 -7.92 -22.81
CA THR A 708 -9.11 -7.92 -21.34
C THR A 708 -10.47 -8.31 -20.78
N THR A 709 -11.54 -8.03 -21.55
CA THR A 709 -12.92 -8.22 -21.15
C THR A 709 -13.69 -8.94 -22.26
N TRP A 710 -14.26 -10.08 -21.95
CA TRP A 710 -15.19 -10.84 -22.79
C TRP A 710 -16.01 -11.77 -21.90
N ASP A 711 -16.88 -12.57 -22.52
CA ASP A 711 -17.59 -13.64 -21.83
C ASP A 711 -16.60 -14.76 -21.43
N TRP A 712 -16.09 -14.72 -20.19
CA TRP A 712 -15.07 -15.66 -19.70
C TRP A 712 -15.55 -17.12 -19.56
N THR A 713 -16.79 -17.42 -19.92
CA THR A 713 -17.23 -18.81 -20.09
C THR A 713 -17.01 -19.34 -21.50
N LYS A 714 -16.48 -18.53 -22.43
CA LYS A 714 -16.26 -18.91 -23.83
C LYS A 714 -14.80 -18.72 -24.23
N ASP A 715 -14.35 -19.56 -25.16
CA ASP A 715 -12.98 -19.52 -25.69
C ASP A 715 -11.92 -19.70 -24.59
N VAL A 716 -12.21 -20.57 -23.61
CA VAL A 716 -11.33 -20.81 -22.45
C VAL A 716 -10.76 -22.21 -22.41
N GLU A 717 -9.55 -22.32 -21.90
CA GLU A 717 -8.87 -23.56 -21.57
C GLU A 717 -8.90 -23.79 -20.06
N VAL A 718 -9.25 -24.99 -19.65
CA VAL A 718 -9.16 -25.45 -18.25
C VAL A 718 -7.91 -26.31 -18.11
N LYS A 719 -6.95 -25.86 -17.30
CA LYS A 719 -5.73 -26.62 -16.99
C LYS A 719 -5.67 -26.99 -15.50
N THR A 720 -5.37 -28.26 -15.21
CA THR A 720 -5.20 -28.78 -13.85
C THR A 720 -3.76 -29.16 -13.59
N PHE A 721 -3.24 -28.82 -12.42
CA PHE A 721 -1.85 -29.09 -12.05
C PHE A 721 -1.81 -29.90 -10.76
N PHE A 722 -1.53 -31.21 -10.86
CA PHE A 722 -1.55 -32.15 -9.73
C PHE A 722 -2.75 -31.92 -8.78
N PRO A 723 -3.99 -32.01 -9.29
CA PRO A 723 -5.17 -31.68 -8.49
C PRO A 723 -5.33 -32.63 -7.29
N ASN A 724 -6.00 -32.14 -6.26
CA ASN A 724 -6.40 -32.89 -5.08
C ASN A 724 -7.86 -32.58 -4.71
N GLU A 725 -8.39 -33.20 -3.67
CA GLU A 725 -9.82 -33.07 -3.28
C GLU A 725 -10.22 -31.62 -2.90
N LYS A 726 -9.25 -30.75 -2.61
CA LYS A 726 -9.47 -29.34 -2.28
C LYS A 726 -9.29 -28.41 -3.48
N SER A 727 -8.83 -28.92 -4.61
CA SER A 727 -8.62 -28.13 -5.83
C SER A 727 -9.95 -27.62 -6.35
N SER A 728 -10.15 -26.31 -6.28
CA SER A 728 -11.31 -25.63 -6.83
C SER A 728 -10.95 -24.23 -7.31
N PHE A 729 -11.69 -23.74 -8.29
CA PHE A 729 -11.55 -22.39 -8.81
C PHE A 729 -12.94 -21.79 -9.07
N LYS A 730 -13.19 -20.61 -8.52
CA LYS A 730 -14.44 -19.87 -8.73
C LYS A 730 -14.22 -18.82 -9.80
N LEU A 731 -14.82 -19.01 -10.96
CA LEU A 731 -14.81 -18.05 -12.05
C LEU A 731 -15.92 -17.02 -11.82
N VAL A 732 -15.58 -15.73 -11.86
CA VAL A 732 -16.55 -14.63 -11.74
C VAL A 732 -16.49 -13.70 -12.94
N ASP A 733 -17.60 -13.07 -13.27
CA ASP A 733 -17.65 -12.02 -14.31
C ASP A 733 -17.17 -10.64 -13.77
N PRO A 734 -17.05 -9.62 -14.64
CA PRO A 734 -16.75 -8.25 -14.23
C PRO A 734 -17.74 -7.64 -13.22
N ASP A 735 -18.94 -8.19 -13.07
CA ASP A 735 -19.93 -7.78 -12.06
C ASP A 735 -19.77 -8.56 -10.74
N ASN A 736 -18.73 -9.39 -10.61
CA ASN A 736 -18.46 -10.30 -9.49
C ASN A 736 -19.57 -11.37 -9.28
N LYS A 737 -20.33 -11.68 -10.33
CA LYS A 737 -21.27 -12.80 -10.33
C LYS A 737 -20.51 -14.10 -10.56
N ASN A 738 -20.84 -15.12 -9.79
CA ASN A 738 -20.30 -16.46 -10.00
C ASN A 738 -20.80 -17.02 -11.35
N LEU A 739 -19.88 -17.25 -12.29
CA LEU A 739 -20.15 -17.85 -13.59
C LEU A 739 -20.06 -19.37 -13.52
N ALA A 740 -19.01 -19.87 -12.87
CA ALA A 740 -18.76 -21.30 -12.70
C ALA A 740 -17.92 -21.56 -11.45
N THR A 741 -18.15 -22.71 -10.81
CA THR A 741 -17.27 -23.22 -9.75
C THR A 741 -16.73 -24.55 -10.21
N ILE A 742 -15.46 -24.53 -10.61
CA ILE A 742 -14.76 -25.66 -11.16
C ILE A 742 -14.06 -26.39 -10.01
N ALA A 743 -14.25 -27.70 -9.89
CA ALA A 743 -13.65 -28.51 -8.82
C ALA A 743 -13.09 -29.82 -9.35
N ALA A 744 -11.94 -30.24 -8.82
CA ALA A 744 -11.38 -31.55 -9.11
C ALA A 744 -12.07 -32.62 -8.24
N VAL A 745 -12.47 -33.72 -8.87
CA VAL A 745 -13.09 -34.86 -8.22
C VAL A 745 -12.37 -36.12 -8.67
N LYS A 746 -12.06 -36.99 -7.71
CA LYS A 746 -11.44 -38.29 -7.99
C LYS A 746 -12.52 -39.29 -8.43
N GLU A 747 -12.39 -39.84 -9.63
CA GLU A 747 -13.25 -40.89 -10.16
C GLU A 747 -12.41 -42.12 -10.51
N GLY A 748 -12.39 -43.11 -9.62
CA GLY A 748 -11.46 -44.23 -9.71
C GLY A 748 -10.02 -43.78 -9.43
N ASP A 749 -9.10 -44.08 -10.35
CA ASP A 749 -7.68 -43.68 -10.27
C ASP A 749 -7.39 -42.36 -11.01
N GLU A 750 -8.38 -41.74 -11.66
CA GLU A 750 -8.23 -40.51 -12.43
C GLU A 750 -8.85 -39.29 -11.72
N TRP A 751 -8.25 -38.13 -11.93
CA TRP A 751 -8.84 -36.84 -11.55
C TRP A 751 -9.65 -36.28 -12.72
N LYS A 752 -10.93 -35.97 -12.47
CA LYS A 752 -11.78 -35.24 -13.42
C LYS A 752 -12.16 -33.89 -12.86
N VAL A 753 -12.54 -33.00 -13.75
CA VAL A 753 -13.02 -31.67 -13.40
C VAL A 753 -14.53 -31.63 -13.57
N LYS A 754 -15.25 -31.11 -12.55
CA LYS A 754 -16.70 -30.85 -12.59
C LYS A 754 -16.98 -29.35 -12.58
N GLY A 755 -18.19 -28.97 -13.00
CA GLY A 755 -18.61 -27.56 -13.06
C GLY A 755 -18.18 -26.83 -14.33
N THR A 756 -17.80 -27.57 -15.37
CA THR A 756 -17.41 -27.02 -16.69
C THR A 756 -18.58 -26.89 -17.66
N ASP A 757 -19.81 -27.26 -17.27
CA ASP A 757 -21.00 -27.25 -18.15
C ASP A 757 -21.33 -25.85 -18.69
N ALA A 758 -20.93 -24.81 -17.96
CA ALA A 758 -21.09 -23.42 -18.37
C ALA A 758 -19.96 -22.94 -19.31
N LEU A 759 -18.86 -23.69 -19.43
CA LEU A 759 -17.69 -23.35 -20.24
C LEU A 759 -17.83 -23.95 -21.65
N ALA A 760 -17.58 -23.14 -22.69
CA ALA A 760 -17.73 -23.52 -24.09
C ALA A 760 -16.47 -23.23 -24.92
#